data_AF-A0A932FK13-F1
#
_entry.id   AF-A0A932FK13-F1
#
_cell.length_a   1.000
_cell.length_b   1.000
_cell.length_c   1.000
_cell.angle_alpha   90.00
_cell.angle_beta   90.00
_cell.angle_gamma   90.00
#
_symmetry.space_group_name_H-M   'P 1'
#
loop_
_entity.id
_entity.type
_entity.pdbx_description
1 polymer ?
#
loop_
_entity_poly.entity_id
_entity_poly.type
_entity_poly.pdbx_seq_one_letter_code
_entity_poly.pdbx_strand_id
1 'polypeptide(L)'
;MSAVAGVAHPAAALGQSHGALVDSTVVTSPLPGGVAVVVRFLLNSIPTWLQITLFAVACVVGLLAVRWVWLRRARIAAWLGASELAMRWGLALAGVLVLATVGGAGAATWNYTQNDNDFCTGCHVMNQAFQRFSNAENKHGKLSCHNCHQQPLYASMRQLYLWVANRPREIGKHAKVPNEVCRTCHVTGDTAKWKRIAGTAGHRVHLESDSAVLKNLQCVTCHGVEVHQFRPVEKTCGQSNCHDARNTTVVLGKMETQTVRHCTSCHGFTEDVPALATRDSARGTLVPGKPQCLGCHEMQKVLKDFDEGRDPHGGKCGACHNPHTQKTPAAAAKSCARSGCHDDYREKPFHAGENHRKVASSCLTCHVPHRAGVDASECQGCHTRVRESGGPRPPVAFDTVKALRPAAPAPAATPRPPRGAGPAAGVAPREGRWHGPFLAADDDAGRAELPTGGDGPAAESLPEPARGTPRSPQGRAVAARPPPPSPTDSFPHARHAKRACLECHQTGSGHGRLTFERPRGCAICHHQSPTPDKCASCHHKEKYGAVRRVTVTVTVPGRPANARTVGFLHEKHVSKACTDCHVTPVTMAPAPTTVTCKDCHSDHHSARRDCSGCHKIPDPKAAHAPADVTHQRCDACHTATTIARLVPTRSFCATCHASKAQGHNDQRECTSCHFLAEPEAHKAKLVSRVPR
;
A
#
# COMPACT_ATOMS: atom_id res chain seq x y z
N MET A 1 16.00 7.65 -60.97
CA MET A 1 14.64 7.98 -61.44
C MET A 1 13.65 6.98 -60.86
N SER A 2 12.98 7.35 -59.76
CA SER A 2 11.71 6.80 -59.27
C SER A 2 11.37 7.57 -58.00
N ALA A 3 10.41 8.47 -58.11
CA ALA A 3 9.91 9.31 -57.03
C ALA A 3 8.84 8.52 -56.26
N VAL A 4 9.04 8.35 -54.95
CA VAL A 4 7.99 7.88 -54.03
C VAL A 4 7.55 9.09 -53.22
N ALA A 5 6.34 9.56 -53.50
CA ALA A 5 5.68 10.63 -52.78
C ALA A 5 5.27 10.15 -51.38
N GLY A 6 5.88 10.74 -50.35
CA GLY A 6 5.48 10.55 -48.95
C GLY A 6 4.28 11.44 -48.63
N VAL A 7 3.14 10.82 -48.32
CA VAL A 7 1.97 11.50 -47.74
C VAL A 7 2.28 11.76 -46.27
N ALA A 8 2.50 13.04 -45.93
CA ALA A 8 2.60 13.49 -44.55
C ALA A 8 1.18 13.67 -43.97
N HIS A 9 0.82 12.88 -42.95
CA HIS A 9 -0.33 13.19 -42.11
C HIS A 9 0.09 14.22 -41.05
N PRO A 10 -0.60 15.36 -40.91
CA PRO A 10 -0.36 16.27 -39.80
C PRO A 10 -0.86 15.61 -38.51
N ALA A 11 0.03 15.49 -37.53
CA ALA A 11 -0.32 15.12 -36.18
C ALA A 11 -1.22 16.22 -35.59
N ALA A 12 -2.52 15.94 -35.50
CA ALA A 12 -3.45 16.73 -34.73
C ALA A 12 -3.05 16.63 -33.24
N ALA A 13 -2.37 17.66 -32.76
CA ALA A 13 -2.16 17.88 -31.35
C ALA A 13 -3.54 18.06 -30.69
N LEU A 14 -3.99 17.04 -29.94
CA LEU A 14 -5.07 17.16 -28.97
C LEU A 14 -4.58 18.05 -27.83
N GLY A 15 -4.56 19.36 -28.08
CA GLY A 15 -4.50 20.35 -27.02
C GLY A 15 -5.79 20.26 -26.22
N GLN A 16 -5.76 19.58 -25.07
CA GLN A 16 -6.75 19.81 -24.04
C GLN A 16 -6.63 21.28 -23.63
N SER A 17 -7.53 22.11 -24.16
CA SER A 17 -7.75 23.45 -23.67
C SER A 17 -8.07 23.35 -22.18
N HIS A 18 -7.15 23.80 -21.33
CA HIS A 18 -7.45 24.11 -19.95
C HIS A 18 -8.57 25.16 -19.97
N GLY A 19 -9.81 24.70 -19.74
CA GLY A 19 -10.98 25.56 -19.70
C GLY A 19 -10.71 26.71 -18.73
N ALA A 20 -11.01 27.93 -19.19
CA ALA A 20 -10.93 29.13 -18.38
C ALA A 20 -11.62 28.86 -17.03
N LEU A 21 -10.87 29.08 -15.95
CA LEU A 21 -11.38 29.03 -14.58
C LEU A 21 -12.56 30.00 -14.52
N VAL A 22 -13.77 29.46 -14.43
CA VAL A 22 -14.98 30.25 -14.19
C VAL A 22 -14.84 30.83 -12.79
N ASP A 23 -14.46 32.09 -12.71
CA ASP A 23 -14.37 32.82 -11.46
C ASP A 23 -15.77 32.93 -10.83
N SER A 24 -15.89 32.35 -9.64
CA SER A 24 -16.97 32.58 -8.68
C SER A 24 -18.40 32.24 -9.14
N THR A 25 -18.74 30.95 -9.17
CA THR A 25 -20.14 30.53 -9.06
C THR A 25 -20.69 30.97 -7.71
N VAL A 26 -21.67 31.87 -7.68
CA VAL A 26 -22.39 32.21 -6.44
C VAL A 26 -23.10 30.94 -5.95
N VAL A 27 -22.76 30.46 -4.76
CA VAL A 27 -23.44 29.31 -4.14
C VAL A 27 -24.87 29.72 -3.79
N THR A 28 -25.83 29.22 -4.56
CA THR A 28 -27.24 29.16 -4.17
C THR A 28 -27.31 28.30 -2.91
N SER A 29 -27.63 28.91 -1.78
CA SER A 29 -27.76 28.21 -0.50
C SER A 29 -28.82 27.11 -0.64
N PRO A 30 -28.51 25.86 -0.28
CA PRO A 30 -29.43 24.74 -0.42
C PRO A 30 -30.48 24.66 0.70
N LEU A 31 -30.56 25.65 1.60
CA LEU A 31 -31.66 25.77 2.55
C LEU A 31 -32.98 25.87 1.77
N PRO A 32 -33.88 24.87 1.84
CA PRO A 32 -35.17 24.94 1.18
C PRO A 32 -36.01 26.02 1.86
N GLY A 33 -36.43 27.03 1.09
CA GLY A 33 -37.37 28.04 1.55
C GLY A 33 -36.73 29.36 1.98
N GLY A 34 -37.52 30.43 1.91
CA GLY A 34 -37.11 31.83 2.03
C GLY A 34 -36.34 32.23 3.30
N VAL A 35 -36.12 31.35 4.27
CA VAL A 35 -35.35 31.64 5.50
C VAL A 35 -33.91 32.03 5.18
N ALA A 36 -33.21 31.32 4.29
CA ALA A 36 -31.83 31.68 3.91
C ALA A 36 -31.76 33.01 3.16
N VAL A 37 -32.78 33.29 2.35
CA VAL A 37 -32.94 34.57 1.65
C VAL A 37 -33.20 35.68 2.67
N VAL A 38 -34.05 35.45 3.66
CA VAL A 38 -34.33 36.40 4.75
C VAL A 38 -33.08 36.61 5.60
N VAL A 39 -32.36 35.56 5.99
CA VAL A 39 -31.12 35.69 6.78
C VAL A 39 -30.03 36.40 5.97
N ARG A 40 -29.82 36.05 4.70
CA ARG A 40 -28.90 36.80 3.82
C ARG A 40 -29.36 38.24 3.62
N PHE A 41 -30.65 38.49 3.45
CA PHE A 41 -31.18 39.84 3.33
C PHE A 41 -30.94 40.65 4.61
N LEU A 42 -31.30 40.10 5.77
CA LEU A 42 -31.07 40.71 7.07
C LEU A 42 -29.58 40.96 7.32
N LEU A 43 -28.69 40.02 6.97
CA LEU A 43 -27.26 40.15 7.24
C LEU A 43 -26.50 41.00 6.20
N ASN A 44 -26.89 40.93 4.93
CA ASN A 44 -26.19 41.60 3.83
C ASN A 44 -26.81 42.94 3.45
N SER A 45 -28.14 43.06 3.49
CA SER A 45 -28.88 44.24 3.01
C SER A 45 -29.16 45.25 4.12
N ILE A 46 -29.27 44.80 5.38
CA ILE A 46 -29.37 45.72 6.51
C ILE A 46 -27.95 46.09 6.97
N PRO A 47 -27.62 47.39 7.10
CA PRO A 47 -26.33 47.82 7.66
C PRO A 47 -26.06 47.20 9.03
N THR A 48 -24.81 46.75 9.26
CA THR A 48 -24.41 46.07 10.51
C THR A 48 -24.76 46.87 11.77
N TRP A 49 -24.63 48.20 11.73
CA TRP A 49 -24.97 49.07 12.85
C TRP A 49 -26.45 48.97 13.24
N LEU A 50 -27.36 48.89 12.25
CA LEU A 50 -28.80 48.77 12.52
C LEU A 50 -29.15 47.41 13.11
N GLN A 51 -28.50 46.33 12.65
CA GLN A 51 -28.68 44.99 13.21
C GLN A 51 -28.27 44.96 14.70
N ILE A 52 -27.11 45.55 15.03
CA ILE A 52 -26.62 45.64 16.41
C ILE A 52 -27.58 46.48 17.26
N THR A 53 -28.05 47.63 16.76
CA THR A 53 -29.00 48.48 17.47
C THR A 53 -30.32 47.75 17.73
N LEU A 54 -30.89 47.08 16.73
CA LEU A 54 -32.14 46.32 16.90
C LEU A 54 -32.00 45.19 17.91
N PHE A 55 -30.88 44.47 17.88
CA PHE A 55 -30.58 43.43 18.86
C PHE A 55 -30.45 44.01 20.28
N ALA A 56 -29.72 45.12 20.44
CA ALA A 56 -29.57 45.77 21.73
C ALA A 56 -30.92 46.25 22.30
N VAL A 57 -31.77 46.85 21.45
CA VAL A 57 -33.13 47.26 21.82
C VAL A 57 -33.97 46.05 22.24
N ALA A 58 -33.94 44.95 21.48
CA ALA A 58 -34.66 43.72 21.82
C ALA A 58 -34.21 43.13 23.17
N CYS A 59 -32.91 43.11 23.44
CA CYS A 59 -32.35 42.68 24.73
C CYS A 59 -32.81 43.57 25.88
N VAL A 60 -32.79 44.91 25.70
CA VAL A 60 -33.27 45.86 26.72
C VAL A 60 -34.77 45.65 26.99
N VAL A 61 -35.59 45.56 25.94
CA VAL A 61 -37.03 45.30 26.07
C VAL A 61 -37.29 43.96 26.76
N GLY A 62 -36.56 42.90 26.40
CA GLY A 62 -36.65 41.60 27.04
C GLY A 62 -36.30 41.64 28.53
N LEU A 63 -35.21 42.33 28.90
CA LEU A 63 -34.81 42.53 30.30
C LEU A 63 -35.85 43.33 31.08
N LEU A 64 -36.42 44.39 30.48
CA LEU A 64 -37.50 45.17 31.09
C LEU A 64 -38.77 44.33 31.27
N ALA A 65 -39.13 43.50 30.31
CA ALA A 65 -40.26 42.59 30.40
C ALA A 65 -40.05 41.53 31.50
N VAL A 66 -38.89 40.88 31.54
CA VAL A 66 -38.53 39.92 32.60
C VAL A 66 -38.57 40.59 33.98
N ARG A 67 -37.99 41.79 34.10
CA ARG A 67 -38.05 42.57 35.34
C ARG A 67 -39.49 42.91 35.72
N TRP A 68 -40.32 43.35 34.78
CA TRP A 68 -41.73 43.67 35.02
C TRP A 68 -42.52 42.45 35.49
N VAL A 69 -42.36 41.31 34.81
CA VAL A 69 -42.98 40.03 35.20
C VAL A 69 -42.51 39.62 36.60
N TRP A 70 -41.22 39.74 36.89
CA TRP A 70 -40.64 39.42 38.20
C TRP A 70 -41.19 40.30 39.32
N LEU A 71 -41.25 41.62 39.10
CA LEU A 71 -41.79 42.57 40.07
C LEU A 71 -43.29 42.37 40.31
N ARG A 72 -44.03 41.85 39.31
CA ARG A 72 -45.47 41.57 39.41
C ARG A 72 -45.80 40.10 39.66
N ARG A 73 -44.82 39.24 39.96
CA ARG A 73 -45.02 37.79 40.07
C ARG A 73 -46.15 37.39 41.03
N ALA A 74 -46.31 38.09 42.16
CA ALA A 74 -47.36 37.81 43.13
C ALA A 74 -48.76 38.15 42.59
N ARG A 75 -48.92 39.29 41.90
CA ARG A 75 -50.19 39.68 41.27
C ARG A 75 -50.52 38.76 40.09
N ILE A 76 -49.51 38.40 39.30
CA ILE A 76 -49.67 37.46 38.17
C ILE A 76 -50.08 36.08 38.68
N ALA A 77 -49.45 35.58 39.76
CA ALA A 77 -49.82 34.30 40.38
C ALA A 77 -51.24 34.33 40.96
N ALA A 78 -51.62 35.41 41.65
CA ALA A 78 -52.98 35.58 42.16
C ALA A 78 -54.02 35.62 41.04
N TRP A 79 -53.74 36.35 39.96
CA TRP A 79 -54.60 36.41 38.77
C TRP A 79 -54.71 35.03 38.08
N LEU A 80 -53.60 34.32 37.89
CA LEU A 80 -53.59 32.96 37.35
C LEU A 80 -54.37 31.99 38.24
N GLY A 81 -54.32 32.17 39.57
CA GLY A 81 -55.10 31.38 40.53
C GLY A 81 -56.60 31.64 40.44
N ALA A 82 -57.01 32.88 40.18
CA ALA A 82 -58.41 33.29 40.03
C ALA A 82 -58.99 33.09 38.62
N SER A 83 -58.14 32.88 37.62
CA SER A 83 -58.56 32.70 36.22
C SER A 83 -59.24 31.36 35.97
N GLU A 84 -60.17 31.32 35.00
CA GLU A 84 -60.86 30.10 34.59
C GLU A 84 -59.88 29.03 34.10
N LEU A 85 -60.23 27.76 34.33
CA LEU A 85 -59.39 26.61 33.98
C LEU A 85 -58.97 26.63 32.49
N ALA A 86 -59.87 27.02 31.59
CA ALA A 86 -59.59 27.13 30.15
C ALA A 86 -58.49 28.16 29.83
N MET A 87 -58.50 29.33 30.50
CA MET A 87 -57.47 30.36 30.34
C MET A 87 -56.11 29.88 30.83
N ARG A 88 -56.07 29.16 31.96
CA ARG A 88 -54.83 28.58 32.51
C ARG A 88 -54.22 27.56 31.56
N TRP A 89 -55.03 26.67 31.00
CA TRP A 89 -54.57 25.71 29.98
C TRP A 89 -54.14 26.40 28.69
N GLY A 90 -54.87 27.42 28.23
CA GLY A 90 -54.51 28.21 27.05
C GLY A 90 -53.14 28.88 27.20
N LEU A 91 -52.87 29.52 28.33
CA LEU A 91 -51.58 30.13 28.63
C LEU A 91 -50.46 29.10 28.81
N ALA A 92 -50.74 27.97 29.47
CA ALA A 92 -49.79 26.89 29.60
C ALA A 92 -49.40 26.31 28.23
N LEU A 93 -50.38 26.06 27.36
CA LEU A 93 -50.15 25.58 26.00
C LEU A 93 -49.38 26.60 25.16
N ALA A 94 -49.72 27.89 25.25
CA ALA A 94 -49.00 28.95 24.58
C ALA A 94 -47.53 29.03 25.07
N GLY A 95 -47.29 28.93 26.37
CA GLY A 95 -45.94 28.88 26.94
C GLY A 95 -45.14 27.67 26.46
N VAL A 96 -45.75 26.49 26.44
CA VAL A 96 -45.15 25.26 25.89
C VAL A 96 -44.83 25.43 24.40
N LEU A 97 -45.74 26.00 23.61
CA LEU A 97 -45.54 26.25 22.19
C LEU A 97 -44.36 27.20 21.94
N VAL A 98 -44.26 28.29 22.72
CA VAL A 98 -43.13 29.23 22.63
C VAL A 98 -41.82 28.54 22.99
N LEU A 99 -41.77 27.79 24.10
CA LEU A 99 -40.57 27.05 24.50
C LEU A 99 -40.17 25.98 23.47
N ALA A 100 -41.14 25.25 22.92
CA ALA A 100 -40.90 24.27 21.86
C ALA A 100 -40.40 24.94 20.57
N THR A 101 -40.94 26.11 20.22
CA THR A 101 -40.50 26.89 19.05
C THR A 101 -39.07 27.39 19.24
N VAL A 102 -38.76 27.99 20.39
CA VAL A 102 -37.40 28.50 20.70
C VAL A 102 -36.40 27.35 20.80
N GLY A 103 -36.75 26.26 21.49
CA GLY A 103 -35.93 25.07 21.60
C GLY A 103 -35.69 24.40 20.25
N GLY A 104 -36.72 24.27 19.42
CA GLY A 104 -36.64 23.73 18.07
C GLY A 104 -35.78 24.58 17.14
N ALA A 105 -35.96 25.91 17.16
CA ALA A 105 -35.13 26.84 16.40
C ALA A 105 -33.66 26.82 16.87
N GLY A 106 -33.43 26.73 18.19
CA GLY A 106 -32.09 26.59 18.76
C GLY A 106 -31.42 25.28 18.34
N ALA A 107 -32.13 24.15 18.40
CA ALA A 107 -31.63 22.86 17.96
C ALA A 107 -31.34 22.81 16.46
N ALA A 108 -32.23 23.38 15.63
CA ALA A 108 -32.03 23.49 14.19
C ALA A 108 -30.82 24.38 13.85
N THR A 109 -30.67 25.52 14.53
CA THR A 109 -29.52 26.41 14.37
C THR A 109 -28.22 25.75 14.82
N TRP A 110 -28.23 25.05 15.95
CA TRP A 110 -27.09 24.27 16.41
C TRP A 110 -26.71 23.19 15.39
N ASN A 111 -27.68 22.42 14.90
CA ASN A 111 -27.41 21.38 13.91
C ASN A 111 -26.86 21.95 12.60
N TYR A 112 -27.45 23.04 12.11
CA TYR A 112 -26.96 23.73 10.90
C TYR A 112 -25.54 24.25 11.10
N THR A 113 -25.25 24.89 12.23
CA THR A 113 -23.93 25.49 12.48
C THR A 113 -22.84 24.49 12.87
N GLN A 114 -23.19 23.31 13.40
CA GLN A 114 -22.22 22.33 13.92
C GLN A 114 -22.14 21.03 13.12
N ASN A 115 -23.15 20.70 12.31
CA ASN A 115 -23.19 19.42 11.59
C ASN A 115 -23.41 19.58 10.09
N ASP A 116 -23.85 20.75 9.63
CA ASP A 116 -24.13 21.01 8.21
C ASP A 116 -22.96 21.72 7.53
N ASN A 117 -22.56 21.21 6.36
CA ASN A 117 -21.51 21.81 5.54
C ASN A 117 -21.94 23.14 4.92
N ASP A 118 -23.24 23.34 4.77
CA ASP A 118 -23.80 24.53 4.14
C ASP A 118 -23.57 25.80 4.95
N PHE A 119 -23.41 25.66 6.27
CA PHE A 119 -22.97 26.77 7.10
C PHE A 119 -21.54 27.20 6.75
N CYS A 120 -20.61 26.25 6.66
CA CYS A 120 -19.21 26.53 6.36
C CYS A 120 -19.04 27.09 4.93
N THR A 121 -19.70 26.48 3.94
CA THR A 121 -19.64 26.93 2.53
C THR A 121 -20.39 28.24 2.30
N GLY A 122 -21.29 28.62 3.21
CA GLY A 122 -21.96 29.92 3.19
C GLY A 122 -21.03 31.09 3.49
N CYS A 123 -20.02 30.88 4.33
CA CYS A 123 -19.07 31.92 4.76
C CYS A 123 -17.69 31.80 4.07
N HIS A 124 -17.26 30.59 3.73
CA HIS A 124 -15.97 30.34 3.09
C HIS A 124 -16.12 30.15 1.57
N VAL A 125 -15.38 30.94 0.79
CA VAL A 125 -15.29 30.78 -0.68
C VAL A 125 -14.48 29.53 -1.01
N MET A 126 -15.14 28.37 -1.00
CA MET A 126 -14.48 27.07 -1.15
C MET A 126 -15.09 26.20 -2.24
N ASN A 127 -15.91 26.73 -3.15
CA ASN A 127 -16.73 25.91 -4.05
C ASN A 127 -15.98 24.78 -4.74
N GLN A 128 -14.84 25.07 -5.35
CA GLN A 128 -14.06 24.05 -6.03
C GLN A 128 -13.52 23.00 -5.03
N ALA A 129 -13.06 23.45 -3.86
CA ALA A 129 -12.55 22.57 -2.83
C ALA A 129 -13.68 21.73 -2.21
N PHE A 130 -14.81 22.34 -1.87
CA PHE A 130 -15.99 21.65 -1.35
C PHE A 130 -16.57 20.66 -2.37
N GLN A 131 -16.64 21.02 -3.65
CA GLN A 131 -17.07 20.08 -4.71
C GLN A 131 -16.15 18.86 -4.79
N ARG A 132 -14.83 19.04 -4.65
CA ARG A 132 -13.87 17.92 -4.59
C ARG A 132 -14.04 17.09 -3.31
N PHE A 133 -14.34 17.75 -2.19
CA PHE A 133 -14.61 17.10 -0.91
C PHE A 133 -15.88 16.25 -0.98
N SER A 134 -17.01 16.87 -1.36
CA SER A 134 -18.36 16.29 -1.38
C SER A 134 -18.60 15.35 -2.55
N ASN A 135 -17.65 15.22 -3.48
CA ASN A 135 -17.74 14.28 -4.59
C ASN A 135 -17.96 12.85 -4.06
N ALA A 136 -18.93 12.12 -4.61
CA ALA A 136 -19.24 10.74 -4.23
C ALA A 136 -18.07 9.75 -4.45
N GLU A 137 -17.14 10.07 -5.33
CA GLU A 137 -15.89 9.33 -5.55
C GLU A 137 -14.89 9.54 -4.40
N ASN A 138 -14.97 10.67 -3.71
CA ASN A 138 -14.15 10.95 -2.54
C ASN A 138 -14.65 10.14 -1.35
N LYS A 139 -13.74 9.40 -0.70
CA LYS A 139 -14.07 8.59 0.48
C LYS A 139 -14.51 9.43 1.68
N HIS A 140 -14.24 10.73 1.66
CA HIS A 140 -14.69 11.69 2.67
C HIS A 140 -15.94 12.48 2.26
N GLY A 141 -16.53 12.26 1.09
CA GLY A 141 -17.67 13.05 0.62
C GLY A 141 -18.96 12.92 1.44
N LYS A 142 -19.00 12.01 2.41
CA LYS A 142 -20.09 11.86 3.38
C LYS A 142 -19.80 12.52 4.74
N LEU A 143 -18.60 13.04 4.94
CA LEU A 143 -18.23 13.72 6.19
C LEU A 143 -18.66 15.18 6.15
N SER A 144 -18.87 15.76 7.33
CA SER A 144 -18.98 17.21 7.50
C SER A 144 -17.61 17.84 7.66
N CYS A 145 -17.48 19.14 7.36
CA CYS A 145 -16.30 19.94 7.61
C CYS A 145 -15.90 19.87 9.10
N HIS A 146 -16.89 19.83 10.01
CA HIS A 146 -16.66 19.71 11.45
C HIS A 146 -16.14 18.34 11.90
N ASN A 147 -16.26 17.29 11.08
CA ASN A 147 -15.55 16.03 11.38
C ASN A 147 -14.03 16.20 11.34
N CYS A 148 -13.52 17.20 10.60
CA CYS A 148 -12.10 17.52 10.50
C CYS A 148 -11.72 18.81 11.25
N HIS A 149 -12.63 19.78 11.29
CA HIS A 149 -12.44 21.12 11.85
C HIS A 149 -13.29 21.32 13.10
N GLN A 150 -12.91 20.65 14.18
CA GLN A 150 -13.50 20.95 15.48
C GLN A 150 -12.83 22.18 16.07
N GLN A 151 -13.63 23.17 16.40
CA GLN A 151 -13.17 24.33 17.17
C GLN A 151 -14.15 24.58 18.32
N PRO A 152 -13.68 25.11 19.47
CA PRO A 152 -14.57 25.44 20.57
C PRO A 152 -15.65 26.43 20.11
N LEU A 153 -16.85 26.36 20.71
CA LEU A 153 -17.98 27.24 20.35
C LEU A 153 -17.59 28.72 20.36
N TYR A 154 -16.76 29.15 21.32
CA TYR A 154 -16.24 30.52 21.38
C TYR A 154 -15.42 30.92 20.14
N ALA A 155 -14.59 30.01 19.61
CA ALA A 155 -13.81 30.27 18.40
C ALA A 155 -14.72 30.38 17.16
N SER A 156 -15.73 29.50 17.04
CA SER A 156 -16.75 29.60 15.99
C SER A 156 -17.53 30.92 16.07
N MET A 157 -17.97 31.32 17.26
CA MET A 157 -18.69 32.58 17.46
C MET A 157 -17.82 33.80 17.17
N ARG A 158 -16.54 33.77 17.54
CA ARG A 158 -15.57 34.82 17.18
C ARG A 158 -15.37 34.91 15.67
N GLN A 159 -15.22 33.78 14.97
CA GLN A 159 -15.09 33.78 13.51
C GLN A 159 -16.35 34.32 12.83
N LEU A 160 -17.54 33.90 13.30
CA LEU A 160 -18.81 34.42 12.83
C LEU A 160 -18.89 35.94 13.03
N TYR A 161 -18.54 36.43 14.22
CA TYR A 161 -18.48 37.86 14.51
C TYR A 161 -17.52 38.59 13.57
N LEU A 162 -16.29 38.10 13.41
CA LEU A 162 -15.30 38.72 12.52
C LEU A 162 -15.77 38.73 11.07
N TRP A 163 -16.46 37.68 10.62
CA TRP A 163 -16.98 37.62 9.25
C TRP A 163 -18.15 38.60 9.04
N VAL A 164 -19.11 38.64 9.97
CA VAL A 164 -20.28 39.54 9.91
C VAL A 164 -19.86 41.00 10.08
N ALA A 165 -18.98 41.29 11.03
CA ALA A 165 -18.57 42.65 11.37
C ALA A 165 -17.49 43.20 10.44
N ASN A 166 -16.44 42.41 10.13
CA ASN A 166 -15.26 42.91 9.41
C ASN A 166 -15.24 42.54 7.92
N ARG A 167 -16.04 41.55 7.47
CA ARG A 167 -16.13 41.08 6.07
C ARG A 167 -14.76 41.05 5.36
N PRO A 168 -13.79 40.26 5.87
CA PRO A 168 -12.43 40.27 5.35
C PRO A 168 -12.42 39.90 3.86
N ARG A 169 -11.69 40.68 3.04
CA ARG A 169 -11.55 40.41 1.59
C ARG A 169 -10.60 39.25 1.30
N GLU A 170 -9.76 38.88 2.28
CA GLU A 170 -8.78 37.81 2.15
C GLU A 170 -9.07 36.71 3.17
N ILE A 171 -8.96 35.46 2.71
CA ILE A 171 -9.07 34.28 3.56
C ILE A 171 -7.68 34.02 4.14
N GLY A 172 -7.56 34.09 5.47
CA GLY A 172 -6.33 33.74 6.17
C GLY A 172 -5.91 32.28 5.94
N LYS A 173 -4.73 31.90 6.45
CA LYS A 173 -4.24 30.52 6.34
C LYS A 173 -5.30 29.54 6.90
N HIS A 174 -5.54 28.46 6.16
CA HIS A 174 -6.44 27.39 6.56
C HIS A 174 -6.08 26.85 7.94
N ALA A 175 -7.10 26.55 8.76
CA ALA A 175 -6.89 25.97 10.08
C ALA A 175 -6.10 24.67 9.97
N LYS A 176 -5.15 24.46 10.89
CA LYS A 176 -4.39 23.21 10.98
C LYS A 176 -5.33 22.11 11.48
N VAL A 177 -5.37 20.99 10.77
CA VAL A 177 -6.04 19.77 11.23
C VAL A 177 -4.99 18.90 11.92
N PRO A 178 -5.10 18.68 13.24
CA PRO A 178 -4.14 17.85 13.95
C PRO A 178 -4.35 16.37 13.59
N ASN A 179 -3.26 15.60 13.59
CA ASN A 179 -3.28 14.17 13.26
C ASN A 179 -4.33 13.39 14.02
N GLU A 180 -4.55 13.71 15.28
CA GLU A 180 -5.49 13.04 16.19
C GLU A 180 -6.89 12.93 15.57
N VAL A 181 -7.34 13.97 14.85
CA VAL A 181 -8.64 13.96 14.17
C VAL A 181 -8.68 12.96 13.03
N CYS A 182 -7.61 12.84 12.25
CA CYS A 182 -7.51 11.78 11.24
C CYS A 182 -7.44 10.40 11.90
N ARG A 183 -6.77 10.29 13.06
CA ARG A 183 -6.58 9.03 13.79
C ARG A 183 -7.88 8.48 14.38
N THR A 184 -8.86 9.30 14.75
CA THR A 184 -10.15 8.80 15.27
C THR A 184 -10.92 7.95 14.26
N CYS A 185 -10.77 8.23 12.97
CA CYS A 185 -11.40 7.44 11.90
C CYS A 185 -10.41 6.44 11.28
N HIS A 186 -9.16 6.85 11.06
CA HIS A 186 -8.19 6.03 10.35
C HIS A 186 -7.39 5.10 11.26
N VAL A 187 -7.12 5.42 12.54
CA VAL A 187 -6.37 4.56 13.48
C VAL A 187 -7.28 3.70 14.35
N THR A 188 -8.32 4.29 14.94
CA THR A 188 -9.15 3.63 15.97
C THR A 188 -10.37 2.89 15.41
N GLY A 189 -10.62 2.97 14.09
CA GLY A 189 -11.70 2.25 13.41
C GLY A 189 -11.37 0.78 13.14
N ASP A 190 -11.61 0.32 11.91
CA ASP A 190 -11.18 -1.02 11.44
C ASP A 190 -9.65 -1.16 11.55
N THR A 191 -9.21 -1.66 12.71
CA THR A 191 -7.79 -1.72 13.07
C THR A 191 -6.98 -2.54 12.08
N ALA A 192 -7.60 -3.49 11.37
CA ALA A 192 -6.92 -4.29 10.36
C ALA A 192 -6.52 -3.44 9.14
N LYS A 193 -7.46 -2.62 8.64
CA LYS A 193 -7.21 -1.72 7.51
C LYS A 193 -6.18 -0.65 7.85
N TRP A 194 -6.22 -0.11 9.07
CA TRP A 194 -5.22 0.84 9.52
C TRP A 194 -3.84 0.24 9.68
N LYS A 195 -3.73 -0.90 10.38
CA LYS A 195 -2.46 -1.60 10.56
C LYS A 195 -1.79 -1.87 9.22
N ARG A 196 -2.58 -2.17 8.19
CA ARG A 196 -2.10 -2.26 6.81
C ARG A 196 -1.57 -0.92 6.28
N ILE A 197 -2.35 0.16 6.34
CA ILE A 197 -1.93 1.48 5.83
C ILE A 197 -0.66 1.97 6.54
N ALA A 198 -0.65 1.94 7.88
CA ALA A 198 0.52 2.29 8.68
C ALA A 198 1.72 1.36 8.39
N GLY A 199 1.45 0.11 8.01
CA GLY A 199 2.45 -0.87 7.58
C GLY A 199 2.98 -0.67 6.16
N THR A 200 2.47 0.29 5.39
CA THR A 200 2.99 0.55 4.04
C THR A 200 4.32 1.29 4.08
N ALA A 201 5.17 1.02 3.09
CA ALA A 201 6.54 1.52 3.03
C ALA A 201 6.65 3.04 3.19
N GLY A 202 5.78 3.78 2.50
CA GLY A 202 5.77 5.24 2.54
C GLY A 202 5.42 5.78 3.91
N HIS A 203 4.35 5.25 4.53
CA HIS A 203 3.93 5.70 5.84
C HIS A 203 4.97 5.38 6.91
N ARG A 204 5.56 4.18 6.90
CA ARG A 204 6.60 3.81 7.86
C ARG A 204 7.83 4.71 7.77
N VAL A 205 8.35 4.93 6.56
CA VAL A 205 9.52 5.78 6.36
C VAL A 205 9.30 7.21 6.86
N HIS A 206 8.10 7.76 6.67
CA HIS A 206 7.82 9.15 7.04
C HIS A 206 7.35 9.32 8.50
N LEU A 207 6.53 8.40 9.02
CA LEU A 207 5.96 8.50 10.37
C LEU A 207 6.89 7.93 11.45
N GLU A 208 7.76 6.97 11.12
CA GLU A 208 8.78 6.42 12.03
C GLU A 208 10.14 7.15 11.89
N SER A 209 10.18 8.24 11.12
CA SER A 209 11.37 9.06 10.98
C SER A 209 11.65 9.85 12.27
N ASP A 210 12.91 9.86 12.68
CA ASP A 210 13.47 10.67 13.76
C ASP A 210 14.00 12.03 13.28
N SER A 211 14.05 12.26 11.96
CA SER A 211 14.46 13.56 11.41
C SER A 211 13.58 14.70 11.92
N ALA A 212 14.21 15.84 12.25
CA ALA A 212 13.51 17.02 12.75
C ALA A 212 12.42 17.53 11.80
N VAL A 213 12.60 17.35 10.49
CA VAL A 213 11.65 17.77 9.44
C VAL A 213 10.38 16.92 9.43
N LEU A 214 10.50 15.62 9.74
CA LEU A 214 9.38 14.68 9.77
C LEU A 214 8.80 14.50 11.18
N LYS A 215 9.50 14.98 12.21
CA LYS A 215 8.99 15.05 13.58
C LYS A 215 7.73 15.92 13.58
N ASN A 216 6.59 15.31 13.95
CA ASN A 216 5.25 15.91 13.89
C ASN A 216 4.68 16.12 12.48
N LEU A 217 5.08 15.32 11.49
CA LEU A 217 4.46 15.33 10.16
C LEU A 217 2.94 15.16 10.28
N GLN A 218 2.19 16.10 9.70
CA GLN A 218 0.73 16.04 9.72
C GLN A 218 0.20 15.24 8.51
N CYS A 219 -0.86 14.44 8.71
CA CYS A 219 -1.51 13.67 7.66
C CYS A 219 -1.94 14.58 6.51
N VAL A 220 -2.52 15.73 6.84
CA VAL A 220 -2.97 16.73 5.86
C VAL A 220 -1.84 17.42 5.12
N THR A 221 -0.59 17.35 5.61
CA THR A 221 0.57 17.79 4.82
C THR A 221 0.65 16.96 3.55
N CYS A 222 0.56 15.63 3.61
CA CYS A 222 0.62 14.80 2.40
C CYS A 222 -0.74 14.62 1.71
N HIS A 223 -1.81 14.60 2.49
CA HIS A 223 -3.14 14.23 2.01
C HIS A 223 -4.08 15.42 1.75
N GLY A 224 -3.72 16.65 2.11
CA GLY A 224 -4.59 17.83 2.02
C GLY A 224 -4.20 18.88 0.99
N VAL A 225 -3.19 18.61 0.15
CA VAL A 225 -2.48 19.65 -0.62
C VAL A 225 -3.33 20.26 -1.75
N GLU A 226 -4.28 19.51 -2.28
CA GLU A 226 -5.26 20.04 -3.25
C GLU A 226 -6.58 20.39 -2.56
N VAL A 227 -6.51 21.22 -1.51
CA VAL A 227 -7.57 21.82 -0.68
C VAL A 227 -8.62 20.85 -0.09
N HIS A 228 -9.13 19.86 -0.81
CA HIS A 228 -9.88 18.70 -0.33
C HIS A 228 -9.81 17.49 -1.30
N GLN A 229 -8.81 17.47 -2.19
CA GLN A 229 -8.50 16.33 -3.04
C GLN A 229 -7.30 15.59 -2.46
N PHE A 230 -7.56 14.39 -1.97
CA PHE A 230 -6.61 13.53 -1.27
C PHE A 230 -5.66 12.82 -2.25
N ARG A 231 -5.01 13.59 -3.13
CA ARG A 231 -4.08 13.07 -4.13
C ARG A 231 -2.74 13.80 -4.02
N PRO A 232 -1.65 13.11 -3.64
CA PRO A 232 -0.33 13.72 -3.63
C PRO A 232 0.11 14.02 -5.07
N VAL A 233 0.49 15.26 -5.33
CA VAL A 233 1.12 15.71 -6.59
C VAL A 233 2.62 15.94 -6.35
N GLU A 234 3.42 16.21 -7.38
CA GLU A 234 4.84 16.53 -7.20
C GLU A 234 5.07 17.62 -6.14
N LYS A 235 4.22 18.65 -6.16
CA LYS A 235 4.21 19.73 -5.16
C LYS A 235 4.02 19.20 -3.73
N THR A 236 3.34 18.08 -3.52
CA THR A 236 3.17 17.45 -2.21
C THR A 236 4.47 16.85 -1.67
N CYS A 237 5.29 16.23 -2.52
CA CYS A 237 6.55 15.66 -2.06
C CYS A 237 7.62 16.76 -1.90
N GLY A 238 7.62 17.76 -2.78
CA GLY A 238 8.53 18.91 -2.70
C GLY A 238 8.10 20.00 -1.71
N GLN A 239 6.87 19.99 -1.18
CA GLN A 239 6.41 21.04 -0.27
C GLN A 239 7.27 21.08 0.99
N SER A 240 7.33 22.27 1.61
CA SER A 240 8.02 22.48 2.88
C SER A 240 9.50 22.03 2.85
N ASN A 241 10.10 21.94 1.66
CA ASN A 241 11.44 21.42 1.43
C ASN A 241 11.66 20.00 1.99
N CYS A 242 10.61 19.17 2.05
CA CYS A 242 10.75 17.77 2.49
C CYS A 242 11.64 16.96 1.54
N HIS A 243 11.53 17.22 0.23
CA HIS A 243 12.43 16.72 -0.80
C HIS A 243 12.91 17.90 -1.67
N ASP A 244 14.23 18.01 -1.88
CA ASP A 244 14.82 18.98 -2.83
C ASP A 244 14.28 18.70 -4.25
N ALA A 245 14.07 19.75 -5.05
CA ALA A 245 13.61 19.64 -6.43
C ALA A 245 14.45 18.68 -7.29
N ARG A 246 15.76 18.57 -7.02
CA ARG A 246 16.67 17.62 -7.66
C ARG A 246 16.36 16.16 -7.35
N ASN A 247 15.58 15.89 -6.30
CA ASN A 247 15.12 14.57 -5.89
C ASN A 247 13.65 14.29 -6.26
N THR A 248 12.88 15.29 -6.71
CA THR A 248 11.49 15.11 -7.14
C THR A 248 11.31 15.25 -8.65
N THR A 249 12.19 15.99 -9.31
CA THR A 249 12.15 16.19 -10.77
C THR A 249 12.72 14.95 -11.46
N VAL A 250 12.05 14.43 -12.46
CA VAL A 250 12.61 13.37 -13.33
C VAL A 250 13.44 14.05 -14.42
N VAL A 251 14.67 13.58 -14.65
CA VAL A 251 15.60 14.13 -15.68
C VAL A 251 16.04 13.07 -16.69
N LEU A 252 15.48 11.86 -16.62
CA LEU A 252 15.89 10.72 -17.44
C LEU A 252 15.31 10.80 -18.86
N GLY A 253 16.14 11.18 -19.83
CA GLY A 253 15.80 11.17 -21.25
C GLY A 253 14.47 11.86 -21.55
N LYS A 254 13.61 11.20 -22.34
CA LYS A 254 12.28 11.74 -22.70
C LYS A 254 11.27 11.76 -21.54
N MET A 255 11.59 11.16 -20.39
CA MET A 255 10.72 11.22 -19.21
C MET A 255 10.82 12.57 -18.48
N GLU A 256 11.86 13.38 -18.77
CA GLU A 256 12.03 14.71 -18.18
C GLU A 256 10.81 15.61 -18.40
N THR A 257 10.15 15.47 -19.56
CA THR A 257 8.94 16.24 -19.88
C THR A 257 7.65 15.57 -19.42
N GLN A 258 7.70 14.41 -18.75
CA GLN A 258 6.55 13.64 -18.30
C GLN A 258 6.22 13.85 -16.81
N THR A 259 6.32 15.09 -16.34
CA THR A 259 6.15 15.50 -14.91
C THR A 259 4.75 15.28 -14.35
N VAL A 260 3.76 14.93 -15.19
CA VAL A 260 2.38 14.69 -14.76
C VAL A 260 2.19 13.36 -14.00
N ARG A 261 3.21 12.49 -13.93
CA ARG A 261 3.12 11.22 -13.21
C ARG A 261 3.32 11.42 -11.71
N HIS A 262 2.42 10.85 -10.91
CA HIS A 262 2.54 10.88 -9.45
C HIS A 262 3.75 10.06 -9.00
N CYS A 263 4.51 10.55 -7.99
CA CYS A 263 5.68 9.88 -7.43
C CYS A 263 5.40 8.43 -7.00
N THR A 264 4.20 8.16 -6.50
CA THR A 264 3.73 6.83 -6.09
C THR A 264 3.50 5.85 -7.25
N SER A 265 3.61 6.31 -8.50
CA SER A 265 3.63 5.43 -9.68
C SER A 265 4.97 4.73 -9.83
N CYS A 266 6.05 5.37 -9.36
CA CYS A 266 7.41 4.83 -9.40
C CYS A 266 7.81 4.27 -8.03
N HIS A 267 7.48 4.96 -6.95
CA HIS A 267 7.81 4.52 -5.60
C HIS A 267 6.71 3.63 -5.03
N GLY A 268 7.08 2.49 -4.46
CA GLY A 268 6.20 1.54 -3.77
C GLY A 268 5.60 2.06 -2.47
N PHE A 269 5.10 3.31 -2.46
CA PHE A 269 4.65 4.02 -1.26
C PHE A 269 3.56 3.25 -0.50
N THR A 270 2.67 2.59 -1.23
CA THR A 270 1.55 1.82 -0.68
C THR A 270 1.84 0.32 -0.63
N GLU A 271 3.06 -0.12 -0.91
CA GLU A 271 3.43 -1.53 -0.75
C GLU A 271 3.52 -1.88 0.73
N ASP A 272 2.94 -3.02 1.08
CA ASP A 272 2.93 -3.53 2.45
C ASP A 272 4.35 -3.96 2.84
N VAL A 273 4.79 -3.57 4.05
CA VAL A 273 6.07 -3.98 4.61
C VAL A 273 5.79 -4.91 5.79
N PRO A 274 6.55 -6.03 5.95
CA PRO A 274 6.40 -6.89 7.12
C PRO A 274 6.47 -6.10 8.43
N ALA A 275 5.60 -6.44 9.39
CA ALA A 275 5.49 -5.69 10.66
C ALA A 275 6.82 -5.64 11.44
N LEU A 276 7.66 -6.67 11.30
CA LEU A 276 8.98 -6.75 11.94
C LEU A 276 10.10 -6.08 11.13
N ALA A 277 9.84 -5.60 9.92
CA ALA A 277 10.87 -4.97 9.12
C ALA A 277 11.30 -3.64 9.78
N THR A 278 12.58 -3.27 9.65
CA THR A 278 13.05 -1.97 10.12
C THR A 278 12.58 -0.84 9.18
N ARG A 279 12.66 0.41 9.64
CA ARG A 279 12.42 1.58 8.79
C ARG A 279 13.31 1.57 7.53
N ASP A 280 14.57 1.15 7.66
CA ASP A 280 15.49 1.07 6.52
C ASP A 280 15.07 -0.03 5.52
N SER A 281 14.51 -1.13 6.02
CA SER A 281 13.92 -2.15 5.16
C SER A 281 12.71 -1.60 4.41
N ALA A 282 11.84 -0.83 5.07
CA ALA A 282 10.72 -0.14 4.44
C ALA A 282 11.18 0.87 3.37
N ARG A 283 12.31 1.57 3.61
CA ARG A 283 12.93 2.45 2.62
C ARG A 283 13.36 1.68 1.37
N GLY A 284 13.87 0.46 1.53
CA GLY A 284 14.19 -0.42 0.41
C GLY A 284 13.00 -0.72 -0.51
N THR A 285 11.79 -0.83 0.05
CA THR A 285 10.54 -1.03 -0.69
C THR A 285 10.10 0.20 -1.49
N LEU A 286 10.54 1.40 -1.11
CA LEU A 286 10.27 2.62 -1.88
C LEU A 286 11.10 2.71 -3.17
N VAL A 287 12.18 1.92 -3.28
CA VAL A 287 13.04 1.93 -4.46
C VAL A 287 12.30 1.25 -5.63
N PRO A 288 12.11 1.93 -6.78
CA PRO A 288 11.39 1.34 -7.92
C PRO A 288 12.04 0.05 -8.39
N GLY A 289 11.24 -0.99 -8.58
CA GLY A 289 11.64 -2.24 -9.20
C GLY A 289 11.09 -2.38 -10.61
N LYS A 290 11.26 -3.58 -11.15
CA LYS A 290 10.76 -4.00 -12.46
C LYS A 290 9.27 -3.71 -12.66
N PRO A 291 8.35 -3.97 -11.71
CA PRO A 291 6.92 -3.69 -11.93
C PRO A 291 6.65 -2.21 -12.21
N GLN A 292 7.35 -1.31 -11.52
CA GLN A 292 7.17 0.13 -11.67
C GLN A 292 7.88 0.64 -12.94
N CYS A 293 9.12 0.22 -13.18
CA CYS A 293 9.88 0.65 -14.36
C CYS A 293 9.31 0.11 -15.66
N LEU A 294 8.95 -1.18 -15.71
CA LEU A 294 8.32 -1.80 -16.87
C LEU A 294 6.80 -1.58 -16.92
N GLY A 295 6.20 -0.89 -15.95
CA GLY A 295 4.80 -0.45 -16.04
C GLY A 295 4.57 0.56 -17.16
N CYS A 296 5.63 1.24 -17.60
CA CYS A 296 5.60 2.17 -18.72
C CYS A 296 5.91 1.44 -20.05
N HIS A 297 5.04 1.60 -21.05
CA HIS A 297 5.17 0.92 -22.35
C HIS A 297 6.51 1.17 -23.07
N GLU A 298 7.11 2.35 -22.90
CA GLU A 298 8.39 2.65 -23.54
C GLU A 298 9.53 1.82 -22.94
N MET A 299 9.54 1.59 -21.63
CA MET A 299 10.57 0.76 -20.98
C MET A 299 10.43 -0.71 -21.34
N GLN A 300 9.20 -1.23 -21.50
CA GLN A 300 8.97 -2.59 -21.98
C GLN A 300 9.57 -2.81 -23.38
N LYS A 301 9.46 -1.82 -24.27
CA LYS A 301 10.02 -1.89 -25.62
C LYS A 301 11.54 -1.88 -25.61
N VAL A 302 12.13 -0.99 -24.81
CA VAL A 302 13.60 -0.83 -24.72
C VAL A 302 14.26 -2.03 -24.03
N LEU A 303 13.57 -2.63 -23.06
CA LEU A 303 14.07 -3.75 -22.24
C LEU A 303 13.37 -5.07 -22.55
N LYS A 304 13.01 -5.31 -23.83
CA LYS A 304 12.32 -6.54 -24.25
C LYS A 304 13.06 -7.84 -23.89
N ASP A 305 14.39 -7.76 -23.80
CA ASP A 305 15.28 -8.90 -23.50
C ASP A 305 15.74 -8.91 -22.03
N PHE A 306 15.15 -8.06 -21.18
CA PHE A 306 15.45 -8.04 -19.74
C PHE A 306 14.91 -9.30 -19.07
N ASP A 307 15.81 -10.02 -18.42
CA ASP A 307 15.52 -11.23 -17.67
C ASP A 307 15.92 -11.00 -16.22
N GLU A 308 14.91 -10.86 -15.35
CA GLU A 308 15.09 -10.67 -13.92
C GLU A 308 15.88 -11.81 -13.27
N GLY A 309 15.79 -13.03 -13.82
CA GLY A 309 16.56 -14.17 -13.34
C GLY A 309 18.05 -14.07 -13.63
N ARG A 310 18.48 -13.18 -14.53
CA ARG A 310 19.89 -12.90 -14.84
C ARG A 310 20.42 -11.65 -14.14
N ASP A 311 19.52 -10.78 -13.67
CA ASP A 311 19.90 -9.62 -12.89
C ASP A 311 20.19 -10.04 -11.43
N PRO A 312 21.43 -9.92 -10.95
CA PRO A 312 21.77 -10.32 -9.58
C PRO A 312 21.06 -9.48 -8.50
N HIS A 313 20.41 -8.39 -8.88
CA HIS A 313 19.64 -7.52 -7.99
C HIS A 313 18.14 -7.82 -7.98
N GLY A 314 17.68 -8.85 -8.71
CA GLY A 314 16.28 -9.26 -8.74
C GLY A 314 15.35 -8.19 -9.31
N GLY A 315 15.79 -7.43 -10.31
CA GLY A 315 14.97 -6.42 -10.97
C GLY A 315 14.71 -5.17 -10.15
N LYS A 316 15.50 -4.90 -9.10
CA LYS A 316 15.44 -3.64 -8.35
C LYS A 316 16.14 -2.51 -9.11
N CYS A 317 15.55 -2.11 -10.23
CA CYS A 317 16.12 -1.13 -11.16
C CYS A 317 16.62 0.15 -10.46
N GLY A 318 15.87 0.64 -9.46
CA GLY A 318 16.19 1.84 -8.69
C GLY A 318 17.47 1.76 -7.85
N ALA A 319 18.03 0.57 -7.64
CA ALA A 319 19.30 0.39 -6.94
C ALA A 319 20.50 0.91 -7.75
N CYS A 320 20.37 0.92 -9.09
CA CYS A 320 21.40 1.43 -10.00
C CYS A 320 20.92 2.64 -10.78
N HIS A 321 19.65 2.64 -11.17
CA HIS A 321 19.04 3.72 -11.92
C HIS A 321 18.38 4.74 -10.98
N ASN A 322 18.77 6.00 -11.10
CA ASN A 322 18.11 7.10 -10.41
C ASN A 322 17.58 8.11 -11.44
N PRO A 323 16.28 8.07 -11.77
CA PRO A 323 15.72 8.92 -12.81
C PRO A 323 15.72 10.41 -12.44
N HIS A 324 16.03 10.77 -11.20
CA HIS A 324 16.12 12.16 -10.73
C HIS A 324 17.51 12.77 -10.93
N THR A 325 18.55 11.95 -11.09
CA THR A 325 19.93 12.43 -11.24
C THR A 325 20.61 11.95 -12.52
N GLN A 326 20.12 10.87 -13.12
CA GLN A 326 20.69 10.28 -14.33
C GLN A 326 19.92 10.75 -15.56
N LYS A 327 20.59 11.52 -16.42
CA LYS A 327 20.02 11.98 -17.68
C LYS A 327 19.93 10.87 -18.74
N THR A 328 20.74 9.82 -18.62
CA THR A 328 20.77 8.70 -19.54
C THR A 328 20.88 7.37 -18.78
N PRO A 329 20.38 6.25 -19.35
CA PRO A 329 20.54 4.93 -18.73
C PRO A 329 22.00 4.54 -18.51
N ALA A 330 22.90 4.94 -19.42
CA ALA A 330 24.33 4.66 -19.32
C ALA A 330 24.99 5.31 -18.08
N ALA A 331 24.41 6.39 -17.54
CA ALA A 331 24.93 7.03 -16.33
C ALA A 331 24.86 6.11 -15.09
N ALA A 332 23.97 5.10 -15.09
CA ALA A 332 23.90 4.10 -14.03
C ALA A 332 25.16 3.25 -13.91
N ALA A 333 26.00 3.16 -14.94
CA ALA A 333 27.31 2.51 -14.84
C ALA A 333 28.16 3.05 -13.67
N LYS A 334 28.01 4.33 -13.35
CA LYS A 334 28.75 4.99 -12.27
C LYS A 334 28.25 4.60 -10.87
N SER A 335 27.03 4.05 -10.74
CA SER A 335 26.50 3.62 -9.45
C SER A 335 27.18 2.34 -8.98
N CYS A 336 27.57 1.44 -9.89
CA CYS A 336 28.24 0.18 -9.54
C CYS A 336 29.43 0.36 -8.58
N ALA A 337 30.22 1.41 -8.78
CA ALA A 337 31.41 1.70 -7.97
C ALA A 337 31.18 2.75 -6.85
N ARG A 338 30.00 3.41 -6.79
CA ARG A 338 29.73 4.51 -5.86
C ARG A 338 28.63 4.20 -4.85
N SER A 339 27.81 3.19 -5.10
CA SER A 339 26.66 2.84 -4.25
C SER A 339 27.04 2.15 -2.95
N GLY A 340 28.32 1.84 -2.70
CA GLY A 340 28.75 1.10 -1.52
C GLY A 340 28.53 -0.42 -1.60
N CYS A 341 27.70 -0.88 -2.55
CA CYS A 341 27.24 -2.27 -2.62
C CYS A 341 28.30 -3.27 -3.12
N HIS A 342 29.31 -2.79 -3.84
CA HIS A 342 30.37 -3.60 -4.42
C HIS A 342 31.75 -3.14 -3.97
N ASP A 343 31.88 -2.51 -2.80
CA ASP A 343 33.15 -1.93 -2.36
C ASP A 343 34.25 -2.98 -2.15
N ASP A 344 33.84 -4.22 -1.85
CA ASP A 344 34.71 -5.40 -1.69
C ASP A 344 35.15 -6.04 -3.03
N TYR A 345 34.82 -5.43 -4.18
CA TYR A 345 35.11 -6.03 -5.48
C TYR A 345 36.59 -6.41 -5.62
N ARG A 346 37.50 -5.61 -5.04
CA ARG A 346 38.96 -5.86 -5.10
C ARG A 346 39.41 -7.12 -4.35
N GLU A 347 38.62 -7.60 -3.40
CA GLU A 347 38.91 -8.79 -2.60
C GLU A 347 38.50 -10.08 -3.31
N LYS A 348 37.71 -9.99 -4.39
CA LYS A 348 37.31 -11.17 -5.16
C LYS A 348 38.51 -11.73 -5.93
N PRO A 349 38.78 -13.06 -5.88
CA PRO A 349 39.95 -13.66 -6.54
C PRO A 349 40.10 -13.30 -8.02
N PHE A 350 38.98 -13.16 -8.75
CA PHE A 350 38.97 -12.75 -10.17
C PHE A 350 39.53 -11.34 -10.40
N HIS A 351 39.41 -10.45 -9.42
CA HIS A 351 39.92 -9.08 -9.47
C HIS A 351 41.31 -8.92 -8.85
N ALA A 352 41.85 -9.95 -8.19
CA ALA A 352 43.14 -9.87 -7.50
C ALA A 352 44.35 -9.85 -8.45
N GLY A 353 44.22 -10.40 -9.66
CA GLY A 353 45.29 -10.38 -10.67
C GLY A 353 45.69 -8.96 -11.04
N GLU A 354 46.99 -8.69 -11.21
CA GLU A 354 47.50 -7.33 -11.46
C GLU A 354 46.85 -6.65 -12.67
N ASN A 355 46.67 -7.40 -13.76
CA ASN A 355 46.02 -6.87 -14.96
C ASN A 355 44.53 -6.58 -14.74
N HIS A 356 43.83 -7.39 -13.95
CA HIS A 356 42.43 -7.14 -13.60
C HIS A 356 42.30 -5.94 -12.66
N ARG A 357 43.19 -5.77 -11.67
CA ARG A 357 43.20 -4.60 -10.78
C ARG A 357 43.28 -3.27 -11.52
N LYS A 358 44.04 -3.21 -12.62
CA LYS A 358 44.20 -2.00 -13.46
C LYS A 358 42.90 -1.57 -14.15
N VAL A 359 41.95 -2.48 -14.37
CA VAL A 359 40.66 -2.20 -15.02
C VAL A 359 39.45 -2.48 -14.15
N ALA A 360 39.63 -2.95 -12.92
CA ALA A 360 38.54 -3.40 -12.05
C ALA A 360 37.55 -2.28 -11.67
N SER A 361 37.94 -1.00 -11.78
CA SER A 361 37.05 0.15 -11.63
C SER A 361 36.16 0.42 -12.85
N SER A 362 36.47 -0.18 -14.00
CA SER A 362 35.71 -0.08 -15.25
C SER A 362 34.84 -1.31 -15.42
N CYS A 363 33.90 -1.52 -14.49
CA CYS A 363 33.13 -2.76 -14.35
C CYS A 363 32.48 -3.22 -15.67
N LEU A 364 31.97 -2.29 -16.49
CA LEU A 364 31.32 -2.60 -17.76
C LEU A 364 32.24 -3.11 -18.86
N THR A 365 33.56 -3.10 -18.64
CA THR A 365 34.53 -3.75 -19.55
C THR A 365 34.30 -5.26 -19.60
N CYS A 366 33.93 -5.85 -18.46
CA CYS A 366 33.77 -7.30 -18.32
C CYS A 366 32.33 -7.70 -17.99
N HIS A 367 31.61 -6.87 -17.25
CA HIS A 367 30.25 -7.15 -16.82
C HIS A 367 29.23 -6.58 -17.80
N VAL A 368 28.32 -7.43 -18.27
CA VAL A 368 27.16 -6.98 -19.04
C VAL A 368 26.10 -6.43 -18.07
N PRO A 369 25.56 -5.22 -18.28
CA PRO A 369 24.47 -4.69 -17.47
C PRO A 369 23.29 -5.68 -17.36
N HIS A 370 22.69 -5.77 -16.18
CA HIS A 370 21.60 -6.72 -15.87
C HIS A 370 21.96 -8.21 -16.04
N ARG A 371 23.25 -8.52 -16.21
CA ARG A 371 23.83 -9.87 -16.29
C ARG A 371 25.21 -9.87 -15.63
N ALA A 372 25.34 -9.20 -14.49
CA ALA A 372 26.65 -8.87 -13.92
C ALA A 372 27.45 -10.08 -13.38
N GLY A 373 27.06 -11.32 -13.66
CA GLY A 373 27.95 -12.47 -13.52
C GLY A 373 28.88 -12.60 -14.72
N VAL A 374 30.17 -12.82 -14.48
CA VAL A 374 31.13 -13.24 -15.54
C VAL A 374 31.24 -14.76 -15.49
N ASP A 375 31.07 -15.43 -16.63
CA ASP A 375 31.32 -16.87 -16.73
C ASP A 375 32.83 -17.13 -16.78
N ALA A 376 33.35 -17.57 -15.64
CA ALA A 376 34.75 -17.96 -15.46
C ALA A 376 35.20 -19.11 -16.36
N SER A 377 34.28 -19.87 -16.97
CA SER A 377 34.63 -20.99 -17.85
C SER A 377 34.99 -20.56 -19.27
N GLU A 378 34.73 -19.31 -19.65
CA GLU A 378 34.93 -18.80 -21.02
C GLU A 378 35.97 -17.66 -21.08
N CYS A 379 37.11 -17.81 -20.37
CA CYS A 379 38.16 -16.79 -20.27
C CYS A 379 38.62 -16.25 -21.64
N GLN A 380 38.78 -17.13 -22.63
CA GLN A 380 39.21 -16.74 -23.98
C GLN A 380 38.17 -15.88 -24.70
N GLY A 381 36.90 -16.28 -24.65
CA GLY A 381 35.81 -15.52 -25.27
C GLY A 381 35.67 -14.14 -24.63
N CYS A 382 35.75 -14.07 -23.30
CA CYS A 382 35.75 -12.81 -22.57
C CYS A 382 36.92 -11.90 -23.00
N HIS A 383 38.16 -12.40 -22.96
CA HIS A 383 39.35 -11.62 -23.34
C HIS A 383 39.32 -11.18 -24.81
N THR A 384 38.74 -11.98 -25.70
CA THR A 384 38.56 -11.62 -27.11
C THR A 384 37.59 -10.45 -27.25
N ARG A 385 36.44 -10.48 -26.57
CA ARG A 385 35.47 -9.37 -26.56
C ARG A 385 36.06 -8.08 -25.99
N VAL A 386 36.89 -8.17 -24.94
CA VAL A 386 37.60 -7.01 -24.37
C VAL A 386 38.58 -6.40 -25.39
N ARG A 387 39.27 -7.24 -26.17
CA ARG A 387 40.17 -6.76 -27.24
C ARG A 387 39.40 -6.09 -28.38
N GLU A 388 38.30 -6.70 -28.83
CA GLU A 388 37.47 -6.20 -29.92
C GLU A 388 36.79 -4.86 -29.58
N SER A 389 36.45 -4.65 -28.31
CA SER A 389 35.88 -3.38 -27.81
C SER A 389 36.91 -2.26 -27.64
N GLY A 390 38.17 -2.47 -28.05
CA GLY A 390 39.24 -1.49 -27.94
C GLY A 390 39.80 -1.35 -26.52
N GLY A 391 39.49 -2.29 -25.63
CA GLY A 391 40.02 -2.35 -24.28
C GLY A 391 41.51 -2.74 -24.23
N PRO A 392 42.06 -2.95 -23.02
CA PRO A 392 43.38 -3.53 -22.88
C PRO A 392 43.49 -4.83 -23.67
N ARG A 393 44.69 -5.21 -24.08
CA ARG A 393 44.92 -6.47 -24.80
C ARG A 393 45.36 -7.55 -23.81
N PRO A 394 44.46 -8.13 -22.98
CA PRO A 394 44.85 -9.19 -22.06
C PRO A 394 45.38 -10.37 -22.88
N PRO A 395 46.34 -11.16 -22.36
CA PRO A 395 46.81 -12.34 -23.06
C PRO A 395 45.62 -13.26 -23.39
N VAL A 396 45.45 -13.58 -24.67
CA VAL A 396 44.62 -14.70 -25.12
C VAL A 396 45.58 -15.85 -25.38
N ALA A 397 45.20 -17.04 -24.91
CA ALA A 397 46.04 -18.22 -24.68
C ALA A 397 46.81 -18.22 -23.34
N PHE A 398 46.16 -18.73 -22.29
CA PHE A 398 46.82 -19.82 -21.57
C PHE A 398 46.81 -20.99 -22.54
N ASP A 399 47.91 -21.17 -23.27
CA ASP A 399 48.17 -22.43 -23.92
C ASP A 399 48.40 -23.45 -22.80
N THR A 400 47.31 -24.04 -22.32
CA THR A 400 47.34 -25.05 -21.25
C THR A 400 48.19 -26.24 -21.68
N VAL A 401 48.34 -26.51 -22.98
CA VAL A 401 49.25 -27.53 -23.52
C VAL A 401 50.72 -27.10 -23.37
N LYS A 402 51.05 -25.81 -23.51
CA LYS A 402 52.39 -25.27 -23.24
C LYS A 402 52.69 -25.13 -21.74
N ALA A 403 51.69 -24.84 -20.91
CA ALA A 403 51.82 -24.74 -19.45
C ALA A 403 51.85 -26.12 -18.75
N LEU A 404 51.22 -27.14 -19.34
CA LEU A 404 51.22 -28.53 -18.85
C LEU A 404 52.25 -29.41 -19.56
N ARG A 405 52.96 -28.91 -20.58
CA ARG A 405 54.17 -29.58 -21.07
C ARG A 405 55.15 -29.63 -19.89
N PRO A 406 55.56 -30.83 -19.42
CA PRO A 406 56.64 -30.93 -18.46
C PRO A 406 57.80 -30.11 -19.02
N ALA A 407 58.30 -29.16 -18.24
CA ALA A 407 59.61 -28.59 -18.55
C ALA A 407 60.54 -29.80 -18.72
N ALA A 408 61.13 -29.95 -19.91
CA ALA A 408 62.10 -31.00 -20.15
C ALA A 408 63.09 -30.98 -18.98
N PRO A 409 63.43 -32.15 -18.40
CA PRO A 409 64.31 -32.19 -17.25
C PRO A 409 65.58 -31.39 -17.58
N ALA A 410 65.83 -30.36 -16.79
CA ALA A 410 67.07 -29.61 -16.89
C ALA A 410 68.23 -30.62 -16.82
N PRO A 411 69.25 -30.51 -17.69
CA PRO A 411 70.40 -31.40 -17.65
C PRO A 411 70.98 -31.39 -16.23
N ALA A 412 71.20 -32.59 -15.70
CA ALA A 412 71.59 -32.85 -14.33
C ALA A 412 72.73 -31.91 -13.88
N ALA A 413 72.40 -30.94 -13.03
CA ALA A 413 73.41 -30.15 -12.35
C ALA A 413 74.12 -31.06 -11.34
N THR A 414 75.44 -31.12 -11.49
CA THR A 414 76.39 -31.84 -10.64
C THR A 414 76.23 -31.50 -9.15
N PRO A 415 76.49 -32.45 -8.22
CA PRO A 415 76.31 -32.23 -6.79
C PRO A 415 77.33 -31.22 -6.24
N ARG A 416 76.85 -30.21 -5.53
CA ARG A 416 77.67 -29.22 -4.81
C ARG A 416 77.86 -29.68 -3.35
N PRO A 417 79.06 -29.59 -2.77
CA PRO A 417 79.36 -30.12 -1.43
C PRO A 417 78.69 -29.32 -0.30
N PRO A 418 78.55 -29.93 0.89
CA PRO A 418 77.81 -29.35 2.01
C PRO A 418 78.59 -28.21 2.65
N ARG A 419 77.93 -27.06 2.85
CA ARG A 419 78.45 -25.97 3.68
C ARG A 419 77.67 -25.87 4.99
N GLY A 420 78.38 -26.28 6.04
CA GLY A 420 78.57 -25.55 7.30
C GLY A 420 77.37 -24.90 7.98
N ALA A 421 77.03 -25.45 9.15
CA ALA A 421 76.26 -24.79 10.19
C ALA A 421 77.00 -23.57 10.78
N GLY A 422 76.24 -22.53 11.12
CA GLY A 422 76.68 -21.34 11.87
C GLY A 422 75.51 -20.37 12.13
N PRO A 423 75.55 -19.55 13.21
CA PRO A 423 74.50 -19.60 14.24
C PRO A 423 73.45 -18.49 14.18
N ALA A 424 72.42 -18.72 15.00
CA ALA A 424 71.27 -17.85 15.27
C ALA A 424 71.67 -16.45 15.78
N ALA A 425 70.97 -15.44 15.28
CA ALA A 425 70.88 -14.12 15.88
C ALA A 425 69.41 -13.67 15.84
N GLY A 426 68.88 -13.32 17.02
CA GLY A 426 67.50 -12.91 17.23
C GLY A 426 67.19 -11.52 16.68
N VAL A 427 65.93 -11.32 16.31
CA VAL A 427 65.37 -10.01 15.95
C VAL A 427 64.08 -9.80 16.74
N ALA A 428 64.08 -8.72 17.52
CA ALA A 428 62.98 -8.22 18.35
C ALA A 428 61.81 -7.63 17.52
N PRO A 429 60.60 -7.52 18.08
CA PRO A 429 59.47 -6.91 17.40
C PRO A 429 59.60 -5.38 17.39
N ARG A 430 59.33 -4.78 16.23
CA ARG A 430 59.36 -3.34 15.99
C ARG A 430 57.92 -2.80 16.03
N GLU A 431 57.62 -1.98 17.03
CA GLU A 431 56.37 -1.21 17.12
C GLU A 431 56.38 -0.07 16.10
N GLY A 432 55.37 -0.07 15.22
CA GLY A 432 55.17 0.94 14.18
C GLY A 432 54.08 1.93 14.56
N ARG A 433 54.53 3.04 15.15
CA ARG A 433 53.81 4.28 15.46
C ARG A 433 53.20 4.92 14.19
N TRP A 434 51.89 5.13 14.17
CA TRP A 434 51.20 5.95 13.17
C TRP A 434 51.23 7.43 13.60
N HIS A 435 51.89 8.27 12.79
CA HIS A 435 51.76 9.72 12.83
C HIS A 435 50.68 10.14 11.81
N GLY A 436 49.65 10.84 12.29
CA GLY A 436 48.80 11.67 11.42
C GLY A 436 49.35 13.09 11.30
N PRO A 437 48.85 13.88 10.35
CA PRO A 437 48.88 15.32 10.47
C PRO A 437 47.47 15.94 10.55
N PHE A 438 47.39 16.90 11.45
CA PHE A 438 46.38 17.90 11.72
C PHE A 438 45.91 18.65 10.45
N LEU A 439 44.65 19.09 10.47
CA LEU A 439 44.31 20.52 10.33
C LEU A 439 43.11 20.84 11.23
N ALA A 440 43.32 21.85 12.07
CA ALA A 440 42.37 22.46 12.98
C ALA A 440 41.63 23.63 12.30
N ALA A 441 40.40 23.89 12.74
CA ALA A 441 39.84 25.23 12.85
C ALA A 441 38.74 25.18 13.93
N ASP A 442 39.01 25.90 15.01
CA ASP A 442 38.11 26.19 16.12
C ASP A 442 37.01 27.18 15.69
N ASP A 443 35.85 27.12 16.36
CA ASP A 443 35.31 28.28 17.08
C ASP A 443 34.10 27.88 17.93
N ASP A 444 34.23 28.19 19.23
CA ASP A 444 33.27 28.10 20.32
C ASP A 444 32.12 29.12 20.19
N ALA A 445 30.92 28.75 20.66
CA ALA A 445 30.13 29.52 21.65
C ALA A 445 28.70 28.95 21.79
N GLY A 446 28.29 28.66 23.03
CA GLY A 446 26.87 28.52 23.39
C GLY A 446 26.52 27.38 24.33
N ARG A 447 27.17 27.31 25.50
CA ARG A 447 26.76 26.41 26.60
C ARG A 447 25.61 27.08 27.36
N ALA A 448 24.39 26.55 27.21
CA ALA A 448 23.25 26.90 28.06
C ALA A 448 23.00 25.78 29.06
N GLU A 449 22.94 26.16 30.33
CA GLU A 449 22.71 25.35 31.52
C GLU A 449 21.33 24.67 31.47
N LEU A 450 21.27 23.39 31.84
CA LEU A 450 20.03 22.65 32.09
C LEU A 450 19.82 22.57 33.61
N PRO A 451 18.64 22.93 34.14
CA PRO A 451 18.33 22.78 35.55
C PRO A 451 17.90 21.34 35.86
N THR A 452 18.50 20.79 36.91
CA THR A 452 18.03 19.62 37.64
C THR A 452 16.84 20.00 38.52
N GLY A 453 15.74 19.25 38.44
CA GLY A 453 14.67 19.30 39.44
C GLY A 453 13.31 18.91 38.88
N GLY A 454 12.73 17.82 39.39
CA GLY A 454 11.37 17.41 39.06
C GLY A 454 11.03 16.02 39.60
N ASP A 455 10.77 15.95 40.90
CA ASP A 455 10.17 14.80 41.58
C ASP A 455 8.79 14.45 41.00
N GLY A 456 8.55 13.15 40.81
CA GLY A 456 7.25 12.59 40.42
C GLY A 456 7.12 11.13 40.88
N PRO A 457 5.93 10.69 41.33
CA PRO A 457 5.81 9.70 42.40
C PRO A 457 5.82 8.23 41.97
N ALA A 458 6.21 7.42 42.97
CA ALA A 458 6.16 5.97 43.13
C ALA A 458 5.27 5.18 42.15
N ALA A 459 5.91 4.24 41.44
CA ALA A 459 5.24 3.14 40.76
C ALA A 459 4.88 2.05 41.78
N GLU A 460 3.58 1.77 41.90
CA GLU A 460 3.03 0.59 42.58
C GLU A 460 3.53 -0.70 41.90
N SER A 461 4.08 -1.58 42.73
CA SER A 461 4.50 -2.93 42.42
C SER A 461 3.29 -3.85 42.25
N LEU A 462 3.16 -4.48 41.08
CA LEU A 462 2.21 -5.57 40.84
C LEU A 462 2.75 -6.91 41.38
N PRO A 463 1.89 -7.78 41.96
CA PRO A 463 2.31 -9.03 42.58
C PRO A 463 2.50 -10.18 41.57
N GLU A 464 3.46 -11.06 41.88
CA GLU A 464 3.70 -12.35 41.23
C GLU A 464 2.46 -13.26 41.24
N PRO A 465 2.17 -14.01 40.15
CA PRO A 465 1.18 -15.06 40.20
C PRO A 465 1.77 -16.38 40.70
N ALA A 466 1.05 -16.94 41.66
CA ALA A 466 1.32 -18.19 42.36
C ALA A 466 1.40 -19.43 41.46
N ARG A 467 2.31 -20.33 41.84
CA ARG A 467 2.39 -21.72 41.37
C ARG A 467 1.18 -22.50 41.87
N GLY A 468 0.44 -23.13 40.96
CA GLY A 468 -0.57 -24.11 41.30
C GLY A 468 -1.21 -24.74 40.06
N THR A 469 -0.80 -25.95 39.72
CA THR A 469 -1.52 -26.82 38.75
C THR A 469 -1.81 -28.17 39.38
N PRO A 470 -3.03 -28.72 39.26
CA PRO A 470 -3.37 -30.04 39.77
C PRO A 470 -2.87 -31.17 38.86
N ARG A 471 -2.36 -32.25 39.49
CA ARG A 471 -2.01 -33.52 38.83
C ARG A 471 -3.29 -34.20 38.29
N SER A 472 -3.25 -34.63 37.03
CA SER A 472 -4.19 -35.58 36.44
C SER A 472 -3.45 -36.89 36.06
N PRO A 473 -4.12 -38.05 36.08
CA PRO A 473 -3.47 -39.36 36.18
C PRO A 473 -2.94 -39.86 34.83
N GLN A 474 -1.78 -40.51 34.89
CA GLN A 474 -1.07 -41.09 33.75
C GLN A 474 -1.81 -42.32 33.21
N GLY A 475 -2.42 -42.17 32.03
CA GLY A 475 -2.86 -43.28 31.19
C GLY A 475 -1.68 -43.84 30.38
N ARG A 476 -1.47 -45.15 30.49
CA ARG A 476 -0.43 -45.95 29.82
C ARG A 476 -0.63 -45.91 28.30
N ALA A 477 0.22 -45.19 27.57
CA ALA A 477 0.21 -45.17 26.10
C ALA A 477 0.95 -46.39 25.55
N VAL A 478 0.23 -47.20 24.77
CA VAL A 478 0.76 -48.31 23.97
C VAL A 478 1.63 -47.72 22.85
N ALA A 479 2.87 -48.19 22.72
CA ALA A 479 3.81 -47.74 21.72
C ALA A 479 3.28 -48.02 20.29
N ALA A 480 2.89 -46.96 19.58
CA ALA A 480 2.57 -47.04 18.17
C ALA A 480 3.85 -47.29 17.36
N ARG A 481 3.78 -48.27 16.46
CA ARG A 481 4.83 -48.63 15.50
C ARG A 481 5.17 -47.40 14.64
N PRO A 482 6.46 -47.07 14.42
CA PRO A 482 6.81 -45.92 13.58
C PRO A 482 6.29 -46.10 12.15
N PRO A 483 5.78 -45.04 11.52
CA PRO A 483 5.35 -45.10 10.12
C PRO A 483 6.56 -45.45 9.22
N PRO A 484 6.33 -46.16 8.10
CA PRO A 484 7.41 -46.46 7.15
C PRO A 484 8.06 -45.15 6.65
N PRO A 485 9.38 -45.15 6.41
CA PRO A 485 10.07 -43.98 5.92
C PRO A 485 9.47 -43.53 4.58
N SER A 486 9.17 -42.24 4.48
CA SER A 486 8.77 -41.65 3.20
C SER A 486 9.88 -41.85 2.17
N PRO A 487 9.56 -42.19 0.89
CA PRO A 487 10.57 -42.34 -0.14
C PRO A 487 11.39 -41.05 -0.25
N THR A 488 12.71 -41.20 -0.24
CA THR A 488 13.68 -40.10 -0.33
C THR A 488 13.32 -39.16 -1.47
N ASP A 489 13.08 -37.89 -1.17
CA ASP A 489 13.24 -36.83 -2.16
C ASP A 489 14.66 -37.00 -2.72
N SER A 490 14.74 -37.38 -3.99
CA SER A 490 16.03 -37.59 -4.63
C SER A 490 16.78 -36.26 -4.63
N PHE A 491 17.91 -36.21 -3.92
CA PHE A 491 18.84 -35.09 -3.97
C PHE A 491 19.85 -35.40 -5.10
N PRO A 492 19.72 -34.81 -6.30
CA PRO A 492 20.61 -35.12 -7.41
C PRO A 492 21.94 -34.39 -7.23
N HIS A 493 23.00 -35.13 -6.86
CA HIS A 493 24.36 -34.60 -6.74
C HIS A 493 24.84 -33.93 -8.03
N ALA A 494 24.45 -34.45 -9.21
CA ALA A 494 24.80 -33.87 -10.50
C ALA A 494 24.32 -32.41 -10.66
N ARG A 495 23.18 -32.03 -10.07
CA ARG A 495 22.67 -30.65 -10.12
C ARG A 495 23.41 -29.71 -9.14
N HIS A 496 24.11 -30.27 -8.16
CA HIS A 496 24.82 -29.54 -7.11
C HIS A 496 26.35 -29.70 -7.22
N ALA A 497 26.85 -30.24 -8.32
CA ALA A 497 28.28 -30.51 -8.54
C ALA A 497 29.18 -29.25 -8.50
N LYS A 498 28.58 -28.06 -8.60
CA LYS A 498 29.27 -26.76 -8.48
C LYS A 498 29.40 -26.26 -7.03
N ARG A 499 28.89 -26.97 -6.04
CA ARG A 499 29.01 -26.64 -4.60
C ARG A 499 30.14 -27.44 -3.98
N ALA A 500 30.87 -26.84 -3.02
CA ALA A 500 31.91 -27.57 -2.32
C ALA A 500 31.28 -28.68 -1.46
N CYS A 501 31.86 -29.90 -1.48
CA CYS A 501 31.30 -31.05 -0.76
C CYS A 501 31.10 -30.77 0.74
N LEU A 502 31.98 -29.95 1.33
CA LEU A 502 31.95 -29.57 2.75
C LEU A 502 30.78 -28.66 3.13
N GLU A 503 30.11 -28.03 2.16
CA GLU A 503 28.89 -27.26 2.44
C GLU A 503 27.75 -28.18 2.91
N CYS A 504 27.70 -29.42 2.39
CA CYS A 504 26.64 -30.39 2.69
C CYS A 504 27.12 -31.52 3.60
N HIS A 505 28.41 -31.85 3.65
CA HIS A 505 28.96 -32.97 4.39
C HIS A 505 30.04 -32.56 5.40
N GLN A 506 29.97 -33.11 6.61
CA GLN A 506 31.03 -33.07 7.60
C GLN A 506 32.00 -34.24 7.36
N THR A 507 33.30 -33.96 7.28
CA THR A 507 34.35 -34.97 7.19
C THR A 507 34.85 -35.29 8.61
N GLY A 508 34.67 -36.53 9.07
CA GLY A 508 35.19 -36.93 10.40
C GLY A 508 34.82 -38.33 10.89
N SER A 509 33.83 -39.01 10.30
CA SER A 509 33.29 -40.27 10.87
C SER A 509 33.20 -41.46 9.89
N GLY A 510 34.01 -41.50 8.83
CA GLY A 510 33.99 -42.62 7.84
C GLY A 510 32.75 -42.71 6.94
N HIS A 511 31.65 -42.06 7.34
CA HIS A 511 30.45 -41.82 6.56
C HIS A 511 30.11 -40.34 6.70
N GLY A 512 30.22 -39.56 5.62
CA GLY A 512 30.03 -38.10 5.65
C GLY A 512 28.64 -37.73 6.15
N ARG A 513 28.53 -37.27 7.40
CA ARG A 513 27.28 -36.81 8.00
C ARG A 513 26.85 -35.52 7.31
N LEU A 514 25.56 -35.36 7.03
CA LEU A 514 25.06 -34.09 6.49
C LEU A 514 25.25 -32.97 7.53
N THR A 515 25.59 -31.77 7.08
CA THR A 515 25.68 -30.55 7.91
C THR A 515 24.31 -30.05 8.39
N PHE A 516 23.23 -30.72 7.96
CA PHE A 516 21.85 -30.39 8.27
C PHE A 516 21.00 -31.64 8.51
N GLU A 517 19.92 -31.48 9.27
CA GLU A 517 18.90 -32.52 9.46
C GLU A 517 17.87 -32.48 8.33
N ARG A 518 17.49 -33.65 7.80
CA ARG A 518 16.36 -33.74 6.85
C ARG A 518 15.06 -33.35 7.59
N PRO A 519 14.15 -32.57 6.97
CA PRO A 519 14.11 -32.15 5.57
C PRO A 519 14.71 -30.75 5.29
N ARG A 520 15.47 -30.16 6.22
CA ARG A 520 15.88 -28.75 6.19
C ARG A 520 16.97 -28.40 5.17
N GLY A 521 17.63 -29.39 4.57
CA GLY A 521 18.75 -29.16 3.63
C GLY A 521 18.44 -28.21 2.49
N CYS A 522 17.29 -28.39 1.83
CA CYS A 522 16.87 -27.50 0.75
C CYS A 522 16.53 -26.10 1.26
N ALA A 523 16.01 -25.99 2.49
CA ALA A 523 15.58 -24.71 3.05
C ALA A 523 16.74 -23.76 3.32
N ILE A 524 17.89 -24.32 3.69
CA ILE A 524 19.10 -23.57 4.02
C ILE A 524 19.62 -22.78 2.82
N CYS A 525 19.48 -23.31 1.59
CA CYS A 525 20.03 -22.67 0.40
C CYS A 525 18.97 -22.14 -0.58
N HIS A 526 17.80 -22.78 -0.67
CA HIS A 526 16.82 -22.52 -1.73
C HIS A 526 15.43 -22.05 -1.25
N HIS A 527 15.08 -22.16 0.04
CA HIS A 527 13.79 -21.66 0.58
C HIS A 527 13.92 -20.49 1.57
N GLN A 528 15.08 -19.83 1.66
CA GLN A 528 15.23 -18.62 2.50
C GLN A 528 14.50 -17.40 1.91
N SER A 529 14.22 -17.40 0.60
CA SER A 529 13.36 -16.44 -0.11
C SER A 529 12.90 -17.04 -1.42
N PRO A 530 11.84 -17.86 -1.43
CA PRO A 530 11.37 -18.48 -2.66
C PRO A 530 10.87 -17.40 -3.63
N THR A 531 11.51 -17.27 -4.79
CA THR A 531 10.92 -16.51 -5.90
C THR A 531 9.64 -17.22 -6.34
N PRO A 532 8.50 -16.53 -6.45
CA PRO A 532 7.18 -17.14 -6.65
C PRO A 532 7.02 -18.12 -7.82
N ASP A 533 7.88 -18.02 -8.83
CA ASP A 533 7.62 -18.64 -10.15
C ASP A 533 8.46 -19.90 -10.44
N LYS A 534 9.30 -20.35 -9.50
CA LYS A 534 10.26 -21.45 -9.77
C LYS A 534 9.97 -22.75 -9.02
N CYS A 535 8.84 -22.87 -8.32
CA CYS A 535 8.50 -24.10 -7.60
C CYS A 535 8.47 -25.34 -8.53
N ALA A 536 8.02 -25.16 -9.78
CA ALA A 536 7.92 -26.24 -10.77
C ALA A 536 9.27 -26.80 -11.24
N SER A 537 10.41 -26.14 -10.99
CA SER A 537 11.73 -26.69 -11.36
C SER A 537 12.18 -27.83 -10.43
N CYS A 538 11.59 -27.91 -9.24
CA CYS A 538 11.94 -28.88 -8.20
C CYS A 538 10.75 -29.76 -7.80
N HIS A 539 9.53 -29.25 -7.93
CA HIS A 539 8.31 -30.02 -7.72
C HIS A 539 7.76 -30.49 -9.06
N HIS A 540 7.63 -31.81 -9.22
CA HIS A 540 7.08 -32.40 -10.45
C HIS A 540 5.57 -32.20 -10.57
N LYS A 541 5.05 -32.11 -11.80
CA LYS A 541 3.64 -31.82 -12.11
C LYS A 541 2.68 -32.82 -11.46
N GLU A 542 3.11 -34.06 -11.28
CA GLU A 542 2.32 -35.12 -10.65
C GLU A 542 2.01 -34.82 -9.17
N LYS A 543 2.88 -34.07 -8.47
CA LYS A 543 2.67 -33.71 -7.06
C LYS A 543 1.61 -32.61 -6.86
N TYR A 544 1.38 -31.74 -7.85
CA TYR A 544 0.39 -30.63 -7.75
C TYR A 544 -0.76 -30.68 -8.77
N GLY A 545 -0.65 -31.48 -9.83
CA GLY A 545 -1.68 -31.66 -10.86
C GLY A 545 -2.88 -32.51 -10.40
N ALA A 546 -2.72 -33.30 -9.34
CA ALA A 546 -3.80 -34.11 -8.80
C ALA A 546 -4.92 -33.24 -8.18
N VAL A 547 -6.19 -33.61 -8.44
CA VAL A 547 -7.35 -32.97 -7.83
C VAL A 547 -7.29 -33.16 -6.32
N ARG A 548 -7.18 -32.07 -5.56
CA ARG A 548 -7.28 -32.08 -4.09
C ARG A 548 -8.74 -31.91 -3.69
N ARG A 549 -9.30 -32.89 -2.98
CA ARG A 549 -10.66 -32.76 -2.44
C ARG A 549 -10.64 -31.87 -1.21
N VAL A 550 -11.33 -30.74 -1.27
CA VAL A 550 -11.47 -29.78 -0.15
C VAL A 550 -12.93 -29.74 0.26
N THR A 551 -13.19 -29.87 1.56
CA THR A 551 -14.54 -29.70 2.11
C THR A 551 -14.78 -28.22 2.37
N VAL A 552 -15.77 -27.64 1.69
CA VAL A 552 -16.21 -26.26 1.87
C VAL A 552 -17.56 -26.28 2.55
N THR A 553 -17.65 -25.59 3.69
CA THR A 553 -18.92 -25.39 4.40
C THR A 553 -19.62 -24.17 3.83
N VAL A 554 -20.83 -24.37 3.31
CA VAL A 554 -21.68 -23.30 2.81
C VAL A 554 -22.75 -23.00 3.84
N THR A 555 -22.73 -21.79 4.40
CA THR A 555 -23.74 -21.31 5.35
C THR A 555 -24.69 -20.36 4.63
N VAL A 556 -25.98 -20.63 4.74
CA VAL A 556 -27.07 -19.78 4.24
C VAL A 556 -27.85 -19.27 5.46
N PRO A 557 -28.15 -17.96 5.56
CA PRO A 557 -28.97 -17.45 6.65
C PRO A 557 -30.30 -18.24 6.78
N GLY A 558 -30.63 -18.68 7.98
CA GLY A 558 -31.84 -19.46 8.24
C GLY A 558 -31.78 -20.95 7.84
N ARG A 559 -30.63 -21.48 7.42
CA ARG A 559 -30.42 -22.91 7.17
C ARG A 559 -29.16 -23.44 7.86
N PRO A 560 -29.15 -24.72 8.28
CA PRO A 560 -27.94 -25.33 8.82
C PRO A 560 -26.82 -25.33 7.76
N ALA A 561 -25.59 -25.15 8.22
CA ALA A 561 -24.42 -25.13 7.35
C ALA A 561 -24.27 -26.49 6.63
N ASN A 562 -24.05 -26.46 5.32
CA ASN A 562 -23.95 -27.66 4.50
C ASN A 562 -22.52 -27.81 3.97
N ALA A 563 -21.85 -28.90 4.38
CA ALA A 563 -20.50 -29.23 3.95
C ALA A 563 -20.51 -29.92 2.58
N ARG A 564 -19.73 -29.41 1.63
CA ARG A 564 -19.59 -29.99 0.28
C ARG A 564 -18.13 -30.23 -0.05
N THR A 565 -17.85 -31.41 -0.59
CA THR A 565 -16.52 -31.75 -1.11
C THR A 565 -16.38 -31.23 -2.54
N VAL A 566 -15.43 -30.32 -2.77
CA VAL A 566 -15.11 -29.79 -4.10
C VAL A 566 -13.70 -30.21 -4.52
N GLY A 567 -13.48 -30.35 -5.83
CA GLY A 567 -12.16 -30.61 -6.40
C GLY A 567 -11.38 -29.31 -6.60
N PHE A 568 -10.28 -29.13 -5.89
CA PHE A 568 -9.30 -28.07 -6.11
C PHE A 568 -8.24 -28.53 -7.11
N LEU A 569 -8.05 -27.75 -8.17
CA LEU A 569 -7.10 -28.01 -9.26
C LEU A 569 -6.12 -26.83 -9.35
N HIS A 570 -4.82 -27.09 -9.18
CA HIS A 570 -3.78 -26.06 -9.30
C HIS A 570 -3.70 -25.47 -10.72
N GLU A 571 -4.01 -26.27 -11.75
CA GLU A 571 -4.04 -25.81 -13.15
C GLU A 571 -4.99 -24.62 -13.37
N LYS A 572 -6.09 -24.56 -12.61
CA LYS A 572 -7.05 -23.44 -12.67
C LYS A 572 -6.54 -22.18 -11.96
N HIS A 573 -5.44 -22.27 -11.22
CA HIS A 573 -4.90 -21.21 -10.37
C HIS A 573 -3.43 -20.88 -10.72
N VAL A 574 -2.94 -21.30 -11.89
CA VAL A 574 -1.56 -21.05 -12.34
C VAL A 574 -1.20 -19.57 -12.47
N SER A 575 -2.21 -18.69 -12.53
CA SER A 575 -2.02 -17.24 -12.53
C SER A 575 -1.79 -16.65 -11.14
N LYS A 576 -1.81 -17.47 -10.08
CA LYS A 576 -1.47 -17.07 -8.71
C LYS A 576 -0.10 -17.59 -8.35
N ALA A 577 0.67 -16.79 -7.63
CA ALA A 577 1.96 -17.20 -7.12
C ALA A 577 1.76 -18.37 -6.13
N CYS A 578 2.58 -19.40 -6.19
CA CYS A 578 2.46 -20.55 -5.27
C CYS A 578 2.56 -20.10 -3.80
N THR A 579 3.37 -19.07 -3.53
CA THR A 579 3.58 -18.48 -2.20
C THR A 579 2.37 -17.72 -1.65
N ASP A 580 1.41 -17.34 -2.50
CA ASP A 580 0.16 -16.73 -2.04
C ASP A 580 -0.70 -17.73 -1.26
N CYS A 581 -0.56 -19.01 -1.57
CA CYS A 581 -1.28 -20.09 -0.90
C CYS A 581 -0.38 -20.84 0.08
N HIS A 582 0.84 -21.17 -0.33
CA HIS A 582 1.76 -22.05 0.39
C HIS A 582 2.80 -21.24 1.17
N VAL A 583 2.50 -20.96 2.44
CA VAL A 583 3.33 -20.10 3.30
C VAL A 583 4.33 -20.88 4.14
N THR A 584 4.15 -22.19 4.32
CA THR A 584 5.08 -23.00 5.10
C THR A 584 6.22 -23.49 4.19
N PRO A 585 7.48 -23.06 4.43
CA PRO A 585 8.62 -23.51 3.62
C PRO A 585 8.77 -25.03 3.65
N VAL A 586 9.26 -25.61 2.55
CA VAL A 586 9.53 -27.05 2.35
C VAL A 586 8.28 -27.94 2.32
N THR A 587 7.40 -27.87 3.31
CA THR A 587 6.17 -28.67 3.33
C THR A 587 5.16 -28.15 2.32
N MET A 588 5.30 -26.90 1.89
CA MET A 588 4.31 -26.18 1.08
C MET A 588 2.93 -26.29 1.71
N ALA A 589 2.84 -26.33 3.04
CA ALA A 589 1.54 -26.34 3.70
C ALA A 589 0.88 -24.96 3.47
N PRO A 590 -0.37 -24.93 2.99
CA PRO A 590 -1.07 -23.67 2.81
C PRO A 590 -1.27 -22.95 4.14
N ALA A 591 -1.37 -21.62 4.13
CA ALA A 591 -1.68 -20.89 5.35
C ALA A 591 -3.07 -21.33 5.85
N PRO A 592 -3.30 -21.50 7.17
CA PRO A 592 -4.59 -21.95 7.70
C PRO A 592 -5.78 -21.11 7.23
N THR A 593 -5.56 -19.81 6.98
CA THR A 593 -6.55 -18.88 6.43
C THR A 593 -6.82 -19.18 4.94
N THR A 594 -5.78 -19.36 4.14
CA THR A 594 -5.89 -19.66 2.69
C THR A 594 -6.42 -21.07 2.37
N VAL A 595 -6.60 -21.94 3.38
CA VAL A 595 -7.24 -23.28 3.22
C VAL A 595 -8.71 -23.15 2.80
N THR A 596 -9.34 -22.00 3.04
CA THR A 596 -10.70 -21.75 2.58
C THR A 596 -10.72 -20.93 1.30
N CYS A 597 -11.51 -21.35 0.31
CA CYS A 597 -11.65 -20.64 -0.97
C CYS A 597 -12.12 -19.17 -0.81
N LYS A 598 -12.70 -18.84 0.35
CA LYS A 598 -13.29 -17.54 0.69
C LYS A 598 -12.26 -16.41 0.74
N ASP A 599 -11.01 -16.71 1.11
CA ASP A 599 -10.02 -15.69 1.44
C ASP A 599 -9.31 -15.11 0.21
N CYS A 600 -9.24 -15.86 -0.90
CA CYS A 600 -8.71 -15.36 -2.17
C CYS A 600 -9.80 -14.96 -3.18
N HIS A 601 -11.03 -15.48 -3.04
CA HIS A 601 -12.13 -15.24 -3.99
C HIS A 601 -13.32 -14.50 -3.33
N SER A 602 -13.15 -13.22 -2.98
CA SER A 602 -14.31 -12.32 -2.79
C SER A 602 -15.08 -12.10 -4.10
N ASP A 603 -14.44 -12.34 -5.25
CA ASP A 603 -14.97 -12.31 -6.62
C ASP A 603 -15.87 -13.51 -6.97
N HIS A 604 -16.09 -14.44 -6.04
CA HIS A 604 -16.87 -15.67 -6.28
C HIS A 604 -18.34 -15.39 -6.69
N HIS A 605 -18.87 -14.21 -6.35
CA HIS A 605 -20.20 -13.74 -6.77
C HIS A 605 -20.16 -12.65 -7.85
N SER A 606 -19.03 -12.47 -8.54
CA SER A 606 -18.97 -11.54 -9.67
C SER A 606 -19.81 -12.07 -10.84
N ALA A 607 -20.57 -11.19 -11.49
CA ALA A 607 -21.56 -11.52 -12.52
C ALA A 607 -21.00 -12.25 -13.77
N ARG A 608 -19.67 -12.38 -13.89
CA ARG A 608 -18.98 -12.97 -15.06
C ARG A 608 -18.49 -14.41 -14.85
N ARG A 609 -18.74 -15.04 -13.70
CA ARG A 609 -18.25 -16.40 -13.41
C ARG A 609 -19.28 -17.48 -13.76
N ASP A 610 -18.80 -18.57 -14.33
CA ASP A 610 -19.58 -19.79 -14.57
C ASP A 610 -19.83 -20.54 -13.25
N CYS A 611 -21.02 -20.38 -12.69
CA CYS A 611 -21.38 -21.02 -11.43
C CYS A 611 -21.46 -22.55 -11.56
N SER A 612 -21.70 -23.08 -12.77
CA SER A 612 -21.89 -24.52 -13.02
C SER A 612 -20.58 -25.31 -12.91
N GLY A 613 -19.43 -24.67 -13.14
CA GLY A 613 -18.10 -25.27 -13.00
C GLY A 613 -17.78 -25.75 -11.58
N CYS A 614 -18.45 -25.22 -10.56
CA CYS A 614 -18.30 -25.60 -9.15
C CYS A 614 -19.61 -26.12 -8.54
N HIS A 615 -20.77 -25.66 -9.01
CA HIS A 615 -22.09 -26.17 -8.63
C HIS A 615 -22.64 -27.09 -9.74
N LYS A 616 -21.99 -28.22 -9.98
CA LYS A 616 -22.63 -29.32 -10.72
C LYS A 616 -23.76 -29.90 -9.88
N ILE A 617 -24.92 -29.26 -9.93
CA ILE A 617 -26.18 -29.91 -9.57
C ILE A 617 -26.55 -30.72 -10.81
N PRO A 618 -26.65 -32.06 -10.74
CA PRO A 618 -26.96 -32.91 -11.89
C PRO A 618 -28.26 -32.48 -12.61
N ASP A 619 -29.18 -31.84 -11.89
CA ASP A 619 -30.35 -31.18 -12.44
C ASP A 619 -30.70 -29.90 -11.63
N PRO A 620 -30.28 -28.71 -12.09
CA PRO A 620 -30.64 -27.46 -11.43
C PRO A 620 -32.14 -27.24 -11.38
N LYS A 621 -32.95 -27.81 -12.29
CA LYS A 621 -34.41 -27.61 -12.32
C LYS A 621 -35.09 -28.32 -11.15
N ALA A 622 -34.68 -29.54 -10.83
CA ALA A 622 -35.24 -30.31 -9.71
C ALA A 622 -34.98 -29.62 -8.35
N ALA A 623 -33.81 -28.97 -8.19
CA ALA A 623 -33.46 -28.25 -6.97
C ALA A 623 -34.22 -26.92 -6.78
N HIS A 624 -35.01 -26.51 -7.77
CA HIS A 624 -35.55 -25.15 -7.91
C HIS A 624 -37.03 -25.13 -8.31
N ALA A 625 -37.72 -26.27 -8.21
CA ALA A 625 -39.12 -26.38 -8.55
C ALA A 625 -40.04 -25.73 -7.48
N PRO A 626 -41.13 -25.05 -7.89
CA PRO A 626 -41.57 -24.84 -9.28
C PRO A 626 -40.86 -23.66 -9.98
N ALA A 627 -40.69 -23.81 -11.30
CA ALA A 627 -39.81 -22.98 -12.15
C ALA A 627 -40.26 -21.51 -12.32
N ASP A 628 -41.53 -21.22 -12.08
CA ASP A 628 -42.17 -19.91 -12.14
C ASP A 628 -41.81 -19.01 -10.95
N VAL A 629 -41.46 -19.61 -9.81
CA VAL A 629 -41.06 -18.91 -8.59
C VAL A 629 -39.53 -18.73 -8.51
N THR A 630 -38.75 -19.50 -9.27
CA THR A 630 -37.29 -19.58 -9.09
C THR A 630 -36.53 -18.32 -9.50
N HIS A 631 -37.00 -17.60 -10.52
CA HIS A 631 -36.40 -16.32 -10.91
C HIS A 631 -36.69 -15.20 -9.90
N GLN A 632 -37.52 -15.47 -8.89
CA GLN A 632 -38.02 -14.47 -7.94
C GLN A 632 -37.51 -14.67 -6.50
N ARG A 633 -36.80 -15.77 -6.19
CA ARG A 633 -36.44 -16.14 -4.80
C ARG A 633 -34.95 -16.42 -4.56
N CYS A 634 -34.06 -15.67 -5.22
CA CYS A 634 -32.63 -15.77 -4.91
C CYS A 634 -32.33 -15.45 -3.44
N ASP A 635 -33.19 -14.66 -2.78
CA ASP A 635 -33.14 -14.27 -1.37
C ASP A 635 -33.40 -15.40 -0.38
N ALA A 636 -34.03 -16.49 -0.82
CA ALA A 636 -34.20 -17.69 0.00
C ALA A 636 -32.87 -18.38 0.33
N CYS A 637 -31.82 -18.12 -0.47
CA CYS A 637 -30.50 -18.75 -0.32
C CYS A 637 -29.32 -17.76 -0.37
N HIS A 638 -29.53 -16.51 -0.79
CA HIS A 638 -28.50 -15.48 -0.89
C HIS A 638 -28.91 -14.23 -0.12
N THR A 639 -27.93 -13.52 0.45
CA THR A 639 -28.20 -12.22 1.09
C THR A 639 -28.60 -11.18 0.04
N ALA A 640 -29.35 -10.16 0.46
CA ALA A 640 -29.70 -9.02 -0.41
C ALA A 640 -28.44 -8.36 -1.04
N THR A 641 -27.33 -8.27 -0.29
CA THR A 641 -26.04 -7.77 -0.78
C THR A 641 -25.46 -8.64 -1.90
N THR A 642 -25.61 -9.96 -1.82
CA THR A 642 -25.17 -10.89 -2.87
C THR A 642 -26.05 -10.76 -4.11
N ILE A 643 -27.37 -10.66 -3.94
CA ILE A 643 -28.33 -10.51 -5.03
C ILE A 643 -28.13 -9.18 -5.76
N ALA A 644 -27.86 -8.09 -5.03
CA ALA A 644 -27.59 -6.78 -5.60
C ALA A 644 -26.32 -6.74 -6.47
N ARG A 645 -25.45 -7.75 -6.40
CA ARG A 645 -24.26 -7.89 -7.25
C ARG A 645 -24.51 -8.73 -8.51
N LEU A 646 -25.63 -9.46 -8.58
CA LEU A 646 -25.99 -10.25 -9.75
C LEU A 646 -26.64 -9.35 -10.80
N VAL A 647 -26.13 -9.40 -12.02
CA VAL A 647 -26.76 -8.80 -13.20
C VAL A 647 -27.22 -9.98 -14.06
N PRO A 648 -28.52 -10.06 -14.42
CA PRO A 648 -29.06 -11.18 -15.20
C PRO A 648 -28.64 -11.08 -16.67
N THR A 649 -27.35 -11.17 -16.95
CA THR A 649 -26.81 -11.21 -18.31
C THR A 649 -27.03 -12.59 -18.95
N ARG A 650 -26.83 -12.68 -20.26
CA ARG A 650 -26.85 -13.94 -21.01
C ARG A 650 -25.91 -14.98 -20.41
N SER A 651 -24.70 -14.59 -20.02
CA SER A 651 -23.75 -15.50 -19.37
C SER A 651 -24.29 -16.06 -18.05
N PHE A 652 -25.00 -15.22 -17.28
CA PHE A 652 -25.65 -15.66 -16.05
C PHE A 652 -26.79 -16.65 -16.35
N CYS A 653 -27.69 -16.33 -17.27
CA CYS A 653 -28.80 -17.21 -17.66
C CYS A 653 -28.29 -18.55 -18.25
N ALA A 654 -27.26 -18.50 -19.09
CA ALA A 654 -26.64 -19.67 -19.70
C ALA A 654 -25.97 -20.60 -18.68
N THR A 655 -25.65 -20.12 -17.48
CA THR A 655 -25.10 -20.97 -16.41
C THR A 655 -26.12 -22.03 -15.96
N CYS A 656 -27.41 -21.69 -15.94
CA CYS A 656 -28.49 -22.62 -15.59
C CYS A 656 -29.23 -23.18 -16.81
N HIS A 657 -29.17 -22.48 -17.94
CA HIS A 657 -29.87 -22.81 -19.18
C HIS A 657 -28.91 -23.07 -20.34
N ALA A 658 -27.74 -23.66 -20.08
CA ALA A 658 -26.67 -23.84 -21.08
C ALA A 658 -27.18 -24.46 -22.41
N SER A 659 -27.96 -25.54 -22.33
CA SER A 659 -28.51 -26.21 -23.52
C SER A 659 -29.53 -25.38 -24.29
N LYS A 660 -30.25 -24.47 -23.62
CA LYS A 660 -31.22 -23.58 -24.28
C LYS A 660 -30.56 -22.30 -24.81
N ALA A 661 -29.46 -21.87 -24.20
CA ALA A 661 -28.73 -20.68 -24.61
C ALA A 661 -27.89 -20.92 -25.86
N GLN A 662 -27.39 -22.15 -26.06
CA GLN A 662 -26.55 -22.51 -27.20
C GLN A 662 -27.30 -22.35 -28.53
N GLY A 663 -26.81 -21.48 -29.42
CA GLY A 663 -27.39 -21.23 -30.74
C GLY A 663 -28.68 -20.43 -30.72
N HIS A 664 -29.13 -19.98 -29.55
CA HIS A 664 -30.34 -19.17 -29.40
C HIS A 664 -29.98 -17.70 -29.24
N ASN A 665 -30.10 -16.93 -30.32
CA ASN A 665 -29.88 -15.48 -30.36
C ASN A 665 -28.57 -15.06 -29.68
N ASP A 666 -27.44 -15.62 -30.14
CA ASP A 666 -26.16 -15.55 -29.42
C ASP A 666 -25.67 -14.12 -29.10
N GLN A 667 -26.15 -13.13 -29.85
CA GLN A 667 -25.79 -11.72 -29.75
C GLN A 667 -26.75 -10.89 -28.86
N ARG A 668 -27.81 -11.48 -28.28
CA ARG A 668 -28.80 -10.75 -27.48
C ARG A 668 -28.85 -11.23 -26.03
N GLU A 669 -29.11 -10.30 -25.13
CA GLU A 669 -29.31 -10.60 -23.71
C GLU A 669 -30.63 -11.36 -23.49
N CYS A 670 -30.59 -12.46 -22.72
CA CYS A 670 -31.78 -13.28 -22.47
C CYS A 670 -32.93 -12.46 -21.85
N THR A 671 -32.59 -11.46 -21.04
CA THR A 671 -33.56 -10.60 -20.34
C THR A 671 -34.36 -9.71 -21.27
N SER A 672 -33.75 -9.22 -22.34
CA SER A 672 -34.42 -8.35 -23.32
C SER A 672 -35.63 -9.06 -23.96
N CYS A 673 -35.53 -10.36 -24.22
CA CYS A 673 -36.59 -11.14 -24.85
C CYS A 673 -37.51 -11.85 -23.85
N HIS A 674 -36.97 -12.43 -22.77
CA HIS A 674 -37.77 -13.25 -21.84
C HIS A 674 -38.36 -12.46 -20.66
N PHE A 675 -37.76 -11.32 -20.30
CA PHE A 675 -38.26 -10.47 -19.22
C PHE A 675 -38.68 -9.08 -19.72
N LEU A 676 -38.59 -8.85 -21.03
CA LEU A 676 -38.91 -7.59 -21.70
C LEU A 676 -38.25 -6.38 -21.01
N ALA A 677 -37.01 -6.57 -20.58
CA ALA A 677 -36.24 -5.56 -19.86
C ALA A 677 -34.73 -5.78 -20.07
N GLU A 678 -33.96 -4.70 -20.13
CA GLU A 678 -32.50 -4.78 -20.11
C GLU A 678 -31.99 -5.34 -18.77
N PRO A 679 -30.80 -5.98 -18.73
CA PRO A 679 -30.29 -6.64 -17.53
C PRO A 679 -30.30 -5.77 -16.27
N GLU A 680 -29.87 -4.51 -16.36
CA GLU A 680 -29.84 -3.58 -15.21
C GLU A 680 -31.24 -3.15 -14.74
N ALA A 681 -32.19 -2.97 -15.68
CA ALA A 681 -33.57 -2.63 -15.35
C ALA A 681 -34.27 -3.80 -14.64
N HIS A 682 -33.98 -5.04 -15.06
CA HIS A 682 -34.52 -6.22 -14.40
C HIS A 682 -33.91 -6.44 -13.00
N LYS A 683 -32.62 -6.17 -12.83
CA LYS A 683 -31.91 -6.26 -11.55
C LYS A 683 -32.57 -5.42 -10.45
N ALA A 684 -33.00 -4.20 -10.77
CA ALA A 684 -33.71 -3.35 -9.81
C ALA A 684 -34.98 -4.02 -9.24
N LYS A 685 -35.70 -4.78 -10.07
CA LYS A 685 -36.91 -5.53 -9.67
C LYS A 685 -36.59 -6.73 -8.77
N LEU A 686 -35.42 -7.35 -8.94
CA LEU A 686 -34.95 -8.45 -8.08
C LEU A 686 -34.59 -7.95 -6.67
N VAL A 687 -34.06 -6.74 -6.56
CA VAL A 687 -33.66 -6.15 -5.27
C VAL A 687 -34.85 -5.54 -4.53
N SER A 688 -35.85 -4.99 -5.24
CA SER A 688 -36.98 -4.28 -4.65
C SER A 688 -38.06 -5.17 -4.03
N ARG A 689 -38.04 -6.48 -4.29
CA ARG A 689 -39.06 -7.44 -3.81
C ARG A 689 -38.66 -8.23 -2.57
N VAL A 690 -37.45 -8.02 -2.03
CA VAL A 690 -37.02 -8.62 -0.77
C VAL A 690 -37.83 -7.97 0.36
N PRO A 691 -38.70 -8.70 1.09
CA PRO A 691 -39.38 -8.16 2.26
C PRO A 691 -38.32 -7.69 3.27
N ARG A 692 -38.51 -6.49 3.84
CA ARG A 692 -37.61 -5.94 4.86
C ARG A 692 -37.59 -6.78 6.13
#